data_AF-A0A7J6XMF7-F1
#
_entry.id   AF-A0A7J6XMF7-F1
#
_cell.length_a   1.000
_cell.length_b   1.000
_cell.length_c   1.000
_cell.angle_alpha   90.00
_cell.angle_beta   90.00
_cell.angle_gamma   90.00
#
_symmetry.space_group_name_H-M   'P 1'
#
loop_
_entity.id
_entity.type
_entity.pdbx_description
1 polymer ?
#
loop_
_entity_poly.entity_id
_entity_poly.type
_entity_poly.pdbx_seq_one_letter_code
_entity_poly.pdbx_strand_id
1 'polypeptide(L)'
;MDNCAVLSQTHVMYALASDPRVSGGSVFSIQNSSWSAPSIEYYESACVFEDVVVDGGSVLQIVSSTFRLGFAMLIANTLTVTDGSWLVHRDNEFCTAYVVYVAKENSVAFRDWSVWSIIDNNFTYGSFLSFTGKTSKWSLSSDTHPIVYGVCNEIRGSPVTNYEEELNIGAPVTVLDCGACTVYAMCFAARTSSISGCACVCAAGGYGDTCLPAAVPDGLGPLPLPDAKDTEVRCVHGGSISSVDYPDPGVRGLCFVNVTFTATILLDLSYFNAPEQTVNITLLQCVLMGLSIRGSGARVHVNVTSSLLDSGALEFESGFGSRYQILVVGSTFVTTSGHAIAFLEFFPGKNSTLQLLDNSIEGNSYAVYFSDAVVFDGGGIVVKGNTLRTIENDGVESSVYAYAVDVNNGGYFDLENNTMSAANGLYLNGDTTVSSAGLLRVADCNFVGRKRFLNSALLYLDGFVTLQGGARWRVEGNNMRAASLIGMPNSLYEIQLSGSGTTVALARNRQLDSRIPFVNYFLVSIVVMLPAQFVFGCNLQGEKEASYDGVFPEEVMVFRCGTCNDDAACYMPGTESVDRSLCLCRCRDGWHGASCLPFEVPDTVVPPLPERAVDGDTSCVVNQTLTSLTLNMWKTHHCVLGVTFSGVDAALTFSFDSMPLHLPINITLTWCTFREGAALEFVGGAESAESAGVLIRVSQTVMRSSVVVFALALPQHCDIAVTEVDAVQSSILFWPDSVSKRLSVVTLDNVELTASSLLVGNVNAHASKYGGFGLYSTGTLKLVDGSSLYVRYCSFDGYTHMFHVNILNASDHSVFALLNNTMSSGKSFLFQCLDFSVSDHSVLRVVGNCGSVSHAIFADDSWTVEESSWLDWRDNYVGVGAMFHESESTFFTIDGSSVVTLTGCRMGLTGLSQPLLSQADAGYRFFAGCLTVAGRVLTTAAELALHGITDVTTVAACGECTRDGDCFAPLTTAVVDCNCRCAAGGHGDVCVPAPVPAGPPPPPLPPLPPPPVPPVGECISDMVYPEVAQSVGSGLSWLCYRNVTFSGGGMSLTVLVGAMTGDFANVTFDGCTWRDGAVLLLLGNAYAAVGSLKIVVTGNTFIDALLSPVGVFPPRTNITISGNRFTVTRLIPRSGLGLMGPSCVAMNGLAISNNSAVVLRWCDLFGGRRG
;
A
#
# COMPACT_ATOMS: atom_id res chain seq x y z
N MET A 1 37.31 5.21 3.90
CA MET A 1 36.13 4.53 4.46
C MET A 1 36.22 4.65 5.96
N ASP A 2 35.20 5.19 6.61
CA ASP A 2 35.19 5.43 8.06
C ASP A 2 33.79 5.15 8.61
N ASN A 3 33.68 4.37 9.69
CA ASN A 3 32.44 3.96 10.34
C ASN A 3 31.44 3.26 9.40
N CYS A 4 31.94 2.35 8.55
CA CYS A 4 31.11 1.61 7.60
C CYS A 4 30.73 0.23 8.17
N ALA A 5 29.44 -0.05 8.30
CA ALA A 5 28.91 -1.40 8.54
C ALA A 5 28.51 -2.03 7.19
N VAL A 6 29.17 -3.12 6.80
CA VAL A 6 28.95 -3.77 5.51
C VAL A 6 28.54 -5.22 5.73
N LEU A 7 27.40 -5.63 5.18
CA LEU A 7 26.97 -7.02 5.11
C LEU A 7 26.85 -7.41 3.63
N SER A 8 27.77 -8.25 3.14
CA SER A 8 27.80 -8.72 1.75
C SER A 8 27.79 -10.25 1.72
N GLN A 9 27.21 -10.88 0.69
CA GLN A 9 27.27 -12.35 0.56
C GLN A 9 28.55 -12.84 -0.13
N THR A 10 29.20 -12.02 -0.97
CA THR A 10 30.36 -12.45 -1.79
C THR A 10 31.55 -11.48 -1.68
N HIS A 11 31.44 -10.26 -2.24
CA HIS A 11 32.53 -9.26 -2.28
C HIS A 11 32.04 -7.89 -1.80
N VAL A 12 32.93 -7.08 -1.21
CA VAL A 12 32.66 -5.68 -0.82
C VAL A 12 33.13 -4.70 -1.91
N MET A 13 34.30 -4.98 -2.52
CA MET A 13 34.89 -4.27 -3.65
C MET A 13 35.41 -5.30 -4.66
N TYR A 14 35.10 -5.15 -5.96
CA TYR A 14 35.49 -6.13 -6.99
C TYR A 14 35.86 -5.45 -8.31
N ALA A 15 37.06 -5.70 -8.81
CA ALA A 15 37.61 -5.08 -10.02
C ALA A 15 38.62 -6.01 -10.73
N LEU A 16 38.12 -6.79 -11.69
CA LEU A 16 38.93 -7.76 -12.47
C LEU A 16 39.88 -7.15 -13.52
N ALA A 17 39.77 -5.85 -13.82
CA ALA A 17 40.47 -5.21 -14.96
C ALA A 17 41.09 -3.84 -14.63
N SER A 18 41.29 -3.52 -13.34
CA SER A 18 41.85 -2.23 -12.93
C SER A 18 42.68 -2.32 -11.66
N ASP A 19 43.83 -1.66 -11.68
CA ASP A 19 44.77 -1.62 -10.57
C ASP A 19 44.49 -0.43 -9.63
N PRO A 20 44.12 -0.63 -8.35
CA PRO A 20 44.21 0.44 -7.36
C PRO A 20 45.66 0.90 -7.23
N ARG A 21 45.93 2.08 -7.81
CA ARG A 21 47.22 2.78 -7.70
C ARG A 21 47.10 4.00 -6.80
N VAL A 22 47.71 3.94 -5.62
CA VAL A 22 47.82 5.08 -4.69
C VAL A 22 49.17 5.75 -4.92
N SER A 23 49.18 6.96 -5.49
CA SER A 23 50.40 7.63 -5.97
C SER A 23 50.48 9.11 -5.57
N GLY A 24 51.69 9.68 -5.60
CA GLY A 24 51.91 11.12 -5.49
C GLY A 24 51.61 11.73 -4.11
N GLY A 25 51.89 11.01 -3.02
CA GLY A 25 51.61 11.45 -1.65
C GLY A 25 50.16 11.31 -1.23
N SER A 26 49.41 10.42 -1.89
CA SER A 26 47.98 10.19 -1.62
C SER A 26 47.78 9.20 -0.46
N VAL A 27 46.58 9.20 0.12
CA VAL A 27 46.21 8.27 1.21
C VAL A 27 44.91 7.55 0.85
N PHE A 28 44.93 6.22 0.92
CA PHE A 28 43.73 5.37 0.95
C PHE A 28 43.58 4.80 2.37
N SER A 29 42.45 5.10 3.02
CA SER A 29 42.20 4.70 4.42
C SER A 29 40.90 3.91 4.55
N ILE A 30 40.92 2.78 5.25
CA ILE A 30 39.75 2.09 5.82
C ILE A 30 39.90 2.17 7.34
N GLN A 31 38.94 2.76 8.04
CA GLN A 31 38.99 2.96 9.49
C GLN A 31 37.64 2.74 10.18
N ASN A 32 37.65 2.34 11.45
CA ASN A 32 36.45 2.19 12.31
C ASN A 32 35.30 1.36 11.68
N SER A 33 35.59 0.39 10.82
CA SER A 33 34.58 -0.27 9.99
C SER A 33 34.30 -1.70 10.46
N SER A 34 33.08 -2.21 10.23
CA SER A 34 32.69 -3.58 10.52
C SER A 34 32.15 -4.26 9.27
N TRP A 35 32.85 -5.25 8.74
CA TRP A 35 32.47 -5.94 7.51
C TRP A 35 32.17 -7.41 7.78
N SER A 36 31.05 -7.90 7.28
CA SER A 36 30.65 -9.29 7.31
C SER A 36 30.39 -9.78 5.89
N ALA A 37 31.20 -10.73 5.43
CA ALA A 37 31.01 -11.43 4.17
C ALA A 37 31.31 -12.93 4.32
N PRO A 38 30.41 -13.71 4.94
CA PRO A 38 30.62 -15.11 5.23
C PRO A 38 30.35 -15.98 3.98
N SER A 39 31.15 -15.80 2.93
CA SER A 39 31.15 -16.71 1.78
C SER A 39 31.80 -18.05 2.14
N ILE A 40 31.27 -19.13 1.58
CA ILE A 40 31.83 -20.49 1.63
C ILE A 40 32.56 -20.87 0.34
N GLU A 41 32.72 -19.95 -0.62
CA GLU A 41 33.38 -20.24 -1.89
C GLU A 41 34.88 -19.85 -1.87
N TYR A 42 35.73 -20.71 -2.43
CA TYR A 42 37.15 -20.43 -2.60
C TYR A 42 37.35 -19.28 -3.60
N TYR A 43 38.28 -18.36 -3.30
CA TYR A 43 38.59 -17.15 -4.09
C TYR A 43 37.58 -15.99 -4.02
N GLU A 44 36.61 -16.04 -3.11
CA GLU A 44 35.74 -14.89 -2.82
C GLU A 44 36.28 -14.03 -1.67
N SER A 45 36.45 -12.73 -1.87
CA SER A 45 37.05 -11.85 -0.85
C SER A 45 36.34 -10.52 -0.70
N ALA A 46 36.58 -9.83 0.42
CA ALA A 46 36.02 -8.50 0.59
C ALA A 46 36.50 -7.54 -0.52
N CYS A 47 37.76 -7.60 -0.96
CA CYS A 47 38.28 -6.73 -2.01
C CYS A 47 39.03 -7.55 -3.07
N VAL A 48 38.60 -7.55 -4.33
CA VAL A 48 39.32 -8.22 -5.44
C VAL A 48 39.79 -7.19 -6.45
N PHE A 49 41.09 -7.18 -6.76
CA PHE A 49 41.71 -6.31 -7.76
C PHE A 49 42.59 -7.11 -8.73
N GLU A 50 42.90 -6.52 -9.89
CA GLU A 50 43.88 -7.08 -10.82
C GLU A 50 45.30 -6.95 -10.23
N ASP A 51 45.84 -5.73 -10.05
CA ASP A 51 47.09 -5.49 -9.31
C ASP A 51 46.93 -4.36 -8.27
N VAL A 52 47.71 -4.37 -7.19
CA VAL A 52 47.71 -3.29 -6.17
C VAL A 52 49.04 -2.57 -6.18
N VAL A 53 49.04 -1.25 -6.37
CA VAL A 53 50.26 -0.42 -6.42
C VAL A 53 50.17 0.75 -5.44
N VAL A 54 51.19 0.92 -4.59
CA VAL A 54 51.32 2.07 -3.69
C VAL A 54 52.70 2.69 -3.92
N ASP A 55 52.76 3.89 -4.51
CA ASP A 55 54.01 4.54 -4.92
C ASP A 55 54.02 6.05 -4.65
N GLY A 56 55.13 6.72 -4.98
CA GLY A 56 55.30 8.16 -4.83
C GLY A 56 55.11 8.69 -3.41
N GLY A 57 55.56 7.95 -2.39
CA GLY A 57 55.43 8.32 -0.98
C GLY A 57 53.99 8.35 -0.48
N SER A 58 53.16 7.41 -0.94
CA SER A 58 51.73 7.32 -0.61
C SER A 58 51.45 6.29 0.49
N VAL A 59 50.22 6.30 1.02
CA VAL A 59 49.82 5.40 2.13
C VAL A 59 48.55 4.63 1.80
N LEU A 60 48.58 3.32 2.06
CA LEU A 60 47.39 2.46 2.14
C LEU A 60 47.25 1.95 3.57
N GLN A 61 46.22 2.38 4.29
CA GLN A 61 46.00 2.02 5.70
C GLN A 61 44.64 1.36 5.95
N ILE A 62 44.63 0.33 6.81
CA ILE A 62 43.44 -0.34 7.34
C ILE A 62 43.58 -0.32 8.86
N VAL A 63 42.70 0.40 9.55
CA VAL A 63 42.84 0.68 10.98
C VAL A 63 41.54 0.48 11.77
N SER A 64 41.62 0.06 13.02
CA SER A 64 40.48 0.05 13.98
C SER A 64 39.21 -0.64 13.44
N SER A 65 39.33 -1.73 12.67
CA SER A 65 38.20 -2.34 11.95
C SER A 65 38.03 -3.83 12.25
N THR A 66 36.79 -4.31 12.19
CA THR A 66 36.42 -5.72 12.39
C THR A 66 35.98 -6.34 11.07
N PHE A 67 36.54 -7.49 10.70
CA PHE A 67 36.25 -8.19 9.45
C PHE A 67 35.88 -9.65 9.72
N ARG A 68 34.66 -10.06 9.38
CA ARG A 68 34.16 -11.44 9.43
C ARG A 68 33.95 -11.94 8.00
N LEU A 69 34.97 -12.54 7.41
CA LEU A 69 35.03 -12.83 5.98
C LEU A 69 35.31 -14.31 5.71
N GLY A 70 34.81 -14.81 4.57
CA GLY A 70 35.05 -16.17 4.07
C GLY A 70 36.52 -16.47 3.77
N PHE A 71 36.98 -16.12 2.56
CA PHE A 71 38.30 -16.54 2.07
C PHE A 71 39.40 -15.46 2.19
N ALA A 72 39.19 -14.21 1.76
CA ALA A 72 40.19 -13.16 2.03
C ALA A 72 39.61 -11.75 2.26
N MET A 73 40.41 -10.83 2.85
CA MET A 73 40.08 -9.39 2.87
C MET A 73 40.47 -8.68 1.58
N LEU A 74 41.64 -9.00 1.02
CA LEU A 74 42.14 -8.44 -0.24
C LEU A 74 42.68 -9.57 -1.13
N ILE A 75 42.24 -9.67 -2.39
CA ILE A 75 42.80 -10.53 -3.46
C ILE A 75 43.40 -9.64 -4.54
N ALA A 76 44.62 -9.95 -4.98
CA ALA A 76 45.26 -9.32 -6.15
C ALA A 76 46.18 -10.29 -6.91
N ASN A 77 46.50 -10.05 -8.19
CA ASN A 77 47.53 -10.80 -8.91
C ASN A 77 48.93 -10.36 -8.47
N THR A 78 49.19 -9.07 -8.33
CA THR A 78 50.45 -8.51 -7.80
C THR A 78 50.20 -7.44 -6.73
N LEU A 79 51.17 -7.26 -5.81
CA LEU A 79 51.17 -6.20 -4.79
C LEU A 79 52.54 -5.50 -4.80
N THR A 80 52.57 -4.23 -5.18
CA THR A 80 53.81 -3.44 -5.32
C THR A 80 53.76 -2.19 -4.45
N VAL A 81 54.75 -2.00 -3.58
CA VAL A 81 54.89 -0.83 -2.70
C VAL A 81 56.28 -0.22 -2.88
N THR A 82 56.39 0.96 -3.48
CA THR A 82 57.66 1.57 -3.91
C THR A 82 57.75 3.06 -3.57
N ASP A 83 58.90 3.69 -3.85
CA ASP A 83 59.18 5.11 -3.62
C ASP A 83 58.88 5.61 -2.19
N GLY A 84 59.27 4.86 -1.17
CA GLY A 84 59.10 5.24 0.24
C GLY A 84 57.63 5.26 0.70
N SER A 85 56.78 4.46 0.08
CA SER A 85 55.35 4.34 0.41
C SER A 85 55.10 3.41 1.60
N TRP A 86 53.89 3.47 2.18
CA TRP A 86 53.58 2.80 3.43
C TRP A 86 52.28 2.00 3.37
N LEU A 87 52.35 0.69 3.68
CA LEU A 87 51.20 -0.19 3.85
C LEU A 87 51.00 -0.49 5.34
N VAL A 88 49.81 -0.26 5.88
CA VAL A 88 49.56 -0.32 7.33
C VAL A 88 48.31 -1.10 7.66
N HIS A 89 48.42 -2.05 8.60
CA HIS A 89 47.28 -2.70 9.26
C HIS A 89 47.42 -2.48 10.77
N ARG A 90 46.48 -1.77 11.39
CA ARG A 90 46.53 -1.40 12.81
C ARG A 90 45.22 -1.63 13.56
N ASP A 91 45.24 -2.15 14.78
CA ASP A 91 44.05 -2.23 15.66
C ASP A 91 42.86 -2.97 15.03
N ASN A 92 43.09 -3.98 14.18
CA ASN A 92 42.02 -4.68 13.49
C ASN A 92 41.74 -6.06 14.09
N GLU A 93 40.49 -6.52 13.97
CA GLU A 93 40.09 -7.90 14.20
C GLU A 93 39.76 -8.56 12.86
N PHE A 94 40.54 -9.56 12.46
CA PHE A 94 40.37 -10.32 11.23
C PHE A 94 39.91 -11.75 11.52
N CYS A 95 38.66 -12.04 11.22
CA CYS A 95 38.07 -13.37 11.18
C CYS A 95 37.98 -13.80 9.71
N THR A 96 39.07 -14.33 9.16
CA THR A 96 39.19 -14.70 7.73
C THR A 96 40.34 -15.69 7.49
N ALA A 97 40.33 -16.41 6.35
CA ALA A 97 41.41 -17.31 5.98
C ALA A 97 42.69 -16.56 5.54
N TYR A 98 42.59 -15.48 4.76
CA TYR A 98 43.71 -14.62 4.37
C TYR A 98 43.39 -13.13 4.53
N VAL A 99 44.31 -12.32 5.06
CA VAL A 99 44.09 -10.85 4.99
C VAL A 99 44.46 -10.30 3.61
N VAL A 100 45.57 -10.74 3.02
CA VAL A 100 46.00 -10.34 1.68
C VAL A 100 46.41 -11.57 0.87
N TYR A 101 45.57 -12.01 -0.06
CA TYR A 101 45.83 -13.14 -0.94
C TYR A 101 46.36 -12.67 -2.29
N VAL A 102 47.61 -13.00 -2.60
CA VAL A 102 48.23 -12.69 -3.89
C VAL A 102 48.26 -13.95 -4.74
N ALA A 103 47.62 -13.91 -5.92
CA ALA A 103 47.34 -15.08 -6.75
C ALA A 103 48.54 -15.56 -7.57
N LYS A 104 49.44 -14.65 -7.97
CA LYS A 104 50.62 -14.99 -8.78
C LYS A 104 51.85 -15.20 -7.87
N GLU A 105 52.57 -16.30 -8.07
CA GLU A 105 53.81 -16.57 -7.32
C GLU A 105 54.85 -15.44 -7.51
N ASN A 106 55.62 -15.12 -6.46
CA ASN A 106 56.69 -14.09 -6.46
C ASN A 106 56.24 -12.67 -6.89
N SER A 107 54.97 -12.33 -6.65
CA SER A 107 54.35 -11.10 -7.16
C SER A 107 54.10 -10.01 -6.09
N VAL A 108 54.79 -10.10 -4.96
CA VAL A 108 54.83 -9.07 -3.92
C VAL A 108 56.18 -8.37 -3.96
N ALA A 109 56.22 -7.05 -4.14
CA ALA A 109 57.44 -6.27 -4.26
C ALA A 109 57.43 -5.03 -3.36
N PHE A 110 58.34 -4.96 -2.39
CA PHE A 110 58.64 -3.75 -1.63
C PHE A 110 60.03 -3.24 -2.04
N ARG A 111 60.12 -1.97 -2.45
CA ARG A 111 61.37 -1.33 -2.89
C ARG A 111 61.51 0.08 -2.33
N ASP A 112 62.69 0.67 -2.49
CA ASP A 112 62.95 2.10 -2.22
C ASP A 112 62.54 2.56 -0.81
N TRP A 113 62.89 1.77 0.20
CA TRP A 113 62.59 2.04 1.62
C TRP A 113 61.10 2.07 1.97
N SER A 114 60.24 1.51 1.13
CA SER A 114 58.82 1.29 1.46
C SER A 114 58.65 0.31 2.63
N VAL A 115 57.63 0.54 3.44
CA VAL A 115 57.43 -0.18 4.70
C VAL A 115 56.06 -0.86 4.75
N TRP A 116 56.02 -2.08 5.31
CA TRP A 116 54.79 -2.73 5.75
C TRP A 116 54.75 -2.82 7.28
N SER A 117 53.80 -2.12 7.90
CA SER A 117 53.57 -2.17 9.34
C SER A 117 52.33 -3.00 9.67
N ILE A 118 52.48 -4.00 10.55
CA ILE A 118 51.41 -4.86 11.06
C ILE A 118 51.41 -4.73 12.59
N ILE A 119 50.43 -4.01 13.14
CA ILE A 119 50.45 -3.49 14.51
C ILE A 119 49.14 -3.81 15.22
N ASP A 120 49.16 -4.37 16.43
CA ASP A 120 47.98 -4.52 17.30
C ASP A 120 46.76 -5.19 16.62
N ASN A 121 46.99 -6.16 15.72
CA ASN A 121 45.89 -6.89 15.05
C ASN A 121 45.62 -8.23 15.72
N ASN A 122 44.36 -8.64 15.76
CA ASN A 122 43.91 -9.94 16.21
C ASN A 122 43.41 -10.79 15.03
N PHE A 123 43.98 -11.98 14.85
CA PHE A 123 43.64 -12.92 13.77
C PHE A 123 42.91 -14.16 14.31
N THR A 124 41.69 -14.41 13.84
CA THR A 124 40.82 -15.53 14.23
C THR A 124 40.29 -16.30 13.02
N TYR A 125 39.68 -17.48 13.23
CA TYR A 125 39.20 -18.35 12.15
C TYR A 125 37.97 -17.78 11.45
N GLY A 126 37.99 -17.76 10.11
CA GLY A 126 36.80 -17.52 9.30
C GLY A 126 35.84 -18.71 9.28
N SER A 127 34.61 -18.51 8.82
CA SER A 127 33.51 -19.50 8.80
C SER A 127 33.81 -20.79 8.02
N PHE A 128 34.86 -20.80 7.20
CA PHE A 128 35.08 -21.82 6.17
C PHE A 128 36.32 -22.71 6.39
N LEU A 129 37.39 -22.21 7.03
CA LEU A 129 38.68 -22.92 7.11
C LEU A 129 39.29 -22.82 8.52
N SER A 130 39.82 -23.93 9.03
CA SER A 130 40.52 -24.03 10.32
C SER A 130 41.97 -23.50 10.30
N PHE A 131 42.28 -22.61 9.36
CA PHE A 131 43.55 -21.89 9.29
C PHE A 131 43.31 -20.39 9.02
N THR A 132 44.23 -19.56 9.48
CA THR A 132 44.23 -18.11 9.22
C THR A 132 45.68 -17.71 8.95
N GLY A 133 45.90 -16.87 7.94
CA GLY A 133 47.22 -16.33 7.59
C GLY A 133 47.12 -14.88 7.13
N LYS A 134 48.20 -14.10 7.28
CA LYS A 134 48.22 -12.72 6.77
C LYS A 134 48.27 -12.71 5.24
N THR A 135 49.03 -13.62 4.64
CA THR A 135 49.23 -13.69 3.19
C THR A 135 49.17 -15.10 2.60
N SER A 136 48.98 -15.21 1.28
CA SER A 136 49.27 -16.44 0.53
C SER A 136 50.78 -16.77 0.57
N LYS A 137 51.17 -18.03 0.31
CA LYS A 137 52.59 -18.44 0.32
C LYS A 137 53.39 -17.61 -0.69
N TRP A 138 54.26 -16.75 -0.19
CA TRP A 138 55.22 -15.96 -0.95
C TRP A 138 56.66 -16.45 -0.68
N SER A 139 57.48 -16.51 -1.73
CA SER A 139 58.93 -16.71 -1.62
C SER A 139 59.64 -15.42 -2.04
N LEU A 140 60.72 -15.07 -1.35
CA LEU A 140 61.48 -13.86 -1.67
C LEU A 140 62.07 -13.95 -3.09
N SER A 141 61.81 -12.95 -3.93
CA SER A 141 62.62 -12.72 -5.12
C SER A 141 63.97 -12.13 -4.71
N SER A 142 65.07 -12.50 -5.38
CA SER A 142 66.44 -12.08 -5.04
C SER A 142 66.64 -10.55 -5.06
N ASP A 143 65.75 -9.81 -5.74
CA ASP A 143 65.85 -8.36 -5.95
C ASP A 143 64.97 -7.53 -4.99
N THR A 144 64.30 -8.15 -4.00
CA THR A 144 63.39 -7.47 -3.06
C THR A 144 63.87 -7.58 -1.62
N HIS A 145 64.05 -6.45 -0.92
CA HIS A 145 64.38 -6.38 0.52
C HIS A 145 63.25 -5.65 1.25
N PRO A 146 62.11 -6.31 1.53
CA PRO A 146 60.98 -5.67 2.19
C PRO A 146 61.35 -5.25 3.63
N ILE A 147 60.93 -4.05 4.03
CA ILE A 147 61.01 -3.60 5.42
C ILE A 147 59.65 -3.87 6.07
N VAL A 148 59.57 -4.92 6.88
CA VAL A 148 58.32 -5.33 7.55
C VAL A 148 58.49 -5.21 9.07
N TYR A 149 57.54 -4.54 9.73
CA TYR A 149 57.47 -4.43 11.19
C TYR A 149 56.23 -5.16 11.72
N GLY A 150 56.43 -6.01 12.72
CA GLY A 150 55.37 -6.69 13.46
C GLY A 150 55.38 -6.23 14.92
N VAL A 151 54.29 -5.67 15.42
CA VAL A 151 54.18 -5.17 16.80
C VAL A 151 52.89 -5.66 17.43
N CYS A 152 52.99 -6.36 18.55
CA CYS A 152 51.85 -6.76 19.40
C CYS A 152 50.65 -7.40 18.67
N ASN A 153 50.89 -8.25 17.67
CA ASN A 153 49.80 -8.96 17.01
C ASN A 153 49.45 -10.25 17.77
N GLU A 154 48.18 -10.61 17.76
CA GLU A 154 47.66 -11.84 18.35
C GLU A 154 47.06 -12.73 17.26
N ILE A 155 47.31 -14.03 17.37
CA ILE A 155 46.67 -15.06 16.56
C ILE A 155 46.00 -16.06 17.51
N ARG A 156 44.68 -16.23 17.37
CA ARG A 156 43.89 -17.19 18.18
C ARG A 156 44.05 -16.96 19.70
N GLY A 157 44.13 -15.70 20.12
CA GLY A 157 44.33 -15.31 21.52
C GLY A 157 45.72 -15.60 22.09
N SER A 158 46.72 -15.82 21.24
CA SER A 158 48.14 -15.94 21.62
C SER A 158 49.00 -14.92 20.87
N PRO A 159 50.05 -14.33 21.49
CA PRO A 159 50.94 -13.40 20.79
C PRO A 159 51.68 -14.07 19.63
N VAL A 160 51.74 -13.40 18.48
CA VAL A 160 52.50 -13.87 17.30
C VAL A 160 53.99 -13.73 17.57
N THR A 161 54.71 -14.85 17.59
CA THR A 161 56.16 -14.87 17.84
C THR A 161 56.94 -15.29 16.59
N ASN A 162 56.30 -16.00 15.65
CA ASN A 162 56.90 -16.42 14.40
C ASN A 162 56.00 -16.06 13.21
N TYR A 163 56.23 -14.88 12.63
CA TYR A 163 55.44 -14.37 11.50
C TYR A 163 55.56 -15.23 10.23
N GLU A 164 56.66 -15.98 10.06
CA GLU A 164 56.88 -16.87 8.91
C GLU A 164 55.93 -18.08 8.96
N GLU A 165 55.89 -18.78 10.10
CA GLU A 165 55.06 -19.99 10.25
C GLU A 165 53.60 -19.68 10.61
N GLU A 166 53.34 -18.64 11.42
CA GLU A 166 52.00 -18.36 11.97
C GLU A 166 51.15 -17.48 11.07
N LEU A 167 51.77 -16.57 10.30
CA LEU A 167 51.07 -15.61 9.42
C LEU A 167 51.46 -15.72 7.94
N ASN A 168 52.29 -16.71 7.56
CA ASN A 168 52.81 -16.92 6.21
C ASN A 168 53.67 -15.76 5.66
N ILE A 169 54.32 -14.99 6.54
CA ILE A 169 55.21 -13.88 6.15
C ILE A 169 56.67 -14.40 6.05
N GLY A 170 56.99 -15.21 5.03
CA GLY A 170 58.34 -15.63 4.62
C GLY A 170 59.36 -14.54 4.22
N ALA A 171 59.18 -13.28 4.62
CA ALA A 171 60.22 -12.26 4.59
C ALA A 171 60.66 -11.91 6.03
N PRO A 172 61.91 -11.47 6.25
CA PRO A 172 62.35 -11.10 7.60
C PRO A 172 61.49 -9.99 8.21
N VAL A 173 60.79 -10.29 9.30
CA VAL A 173 59.99 -9.32 10.06
C VAL A 173 60.80 -8.82 11.24
N THR A 174 60.91 -7.49 11.38
CA THR A 174 61.45 -6.88 12.59
C THR A 174 60.33 -6.86 13.64
N VAL A 175 60.37 -7.83 14.55
CA VAL A 175 59.39 -7.97 15.63
C VAL A 175 59.74 -7.03 16.78
N LEU A 176 58.80 -6.21 17.21
CA LEU A 176 58.91 -5.33 18.38
C LEU A 176 57.96 -5.80 19.47
N ASP A 177 58.40 -5.70 20.73
CA ASP A 177 57.56 -6.01 21.90
C ASP A 177 56.36 -5.07 22.00
N CYS A 178 55.27 -5.54 22.61
CA CYS A 178 54.10 -4.71 22.91
C CYS A 178 54.53 -3.46 23.71
N GLY A 179 54.21 -2.26 23.19
CA GLY A 179 54.60 -0.98 23.78
C GLY A 179 55.97 -0.43 23.32
N ALA A 180 56.75 -1.19 22.55
CA ALA A 180 57.94 -0.67 21.87
C ALA A 180 57.54 0.01 20.54
N CYS A 181 58.16 1.15 20.24
CA CYS A 181 57.79 1.96 19.07
C CYS A 181 59.02 2.56 18.40
N THR A 182 59.00 2.57 17.07
CA THR A 182 59.99 3.24 16.24
C THR A 182 59.26 4.12 15.23
N VAL A 183 59.93 5.18 14.74
CA VAL A 183 59.35 6.08 13.73
C VAL A 183 58.91 5.29 12.49
N TYR A 184 59.72 4.34 12.02
CA TYR A 184 59.44 3.56 10.82
C TYR A 184 58.33 2.51 11.00
N ALA A 185 58.09 2.04 12.23
CA ALA A 185 56.97 1.15 12.51
C ALA A 185 55.65 1.93 12.65
N MET A 186 55.65 2.99 13.47
CA MET A 186 54.42 3.65 13.94
C MET A 186 53.98 4.85 13.11
N CYS A 187 54.87 5.45 12.33
CA CYS A 187 54.62 6.74 11.67
C CYS A 187 54.97 6.69 10.18
N PHE A 188 54.39 7.59 9.39
CA PHE A 188 54.88 7.82 8.03
C PHE A 188 56.21 8.59 8.09
N ALA A 189 57.32 7.86 7.96
CA ALA A 189 58.65 8.37 8.26
C ALA A 189 59.04 9.63 7.47
N ALA A 190 58.66 9.72 6.19
CA ALA A 190 58.98 10.86 5.32
C ALA A 190 58.36 12.20 5.78
N ARG A 191 57.33 12.16 6.64
CA ARG A 191 56.63 13.33 7.19
C ARG A 191 56.71 13.41 8.71
N THR A 192 57.58 12.62 9.34
CA THR A 192 57.74 12.59 10.79
C THR A 192 59.06 13.25 11.19
N SER A 193 59.04 14.24 12.09
CA SER A 193 60.26 14.89 12.59
C SER A 193 60.87 14.18 13.79
N SER A 194 60.04 13.59 14.65
CA SER A 194 60.46 12.85 15.85
C SER A 194 59.31 11.98 16.39
N ILE A 195 59.59 11.11 17.36
CA ILE A 195 58.57 10.37 18.12
C ILE A 195 58.63 10.78 19.59
N SER A 196 57.48 10.92 20.25
CA SER A 196 57.38 11.27 21.67
C SER A 196 56.39 10.33 22.36
N GLY A 197 56.88 9.43 23.22
CA GLY A 197 56.03 8.48 23.92
C GLY A 197 55.19 7.61 22.97
N CYS A 198 55.81 7.13 21.88
CA CYS A 198 55.18 6.39 20.78
C CYS A 198 54.18 7.16 19.89
N ALA A 199 53.90 8.42 20.19
CA ALA A 199 53.15 9.31 19.31
C ALA A 199 54.07 9.99 18.28
N CYS A 200 53.60 10.10 17.04
CA CYS A 200 54.35 10.72 15.94
C CYS A 200 54.28 12.24 16.05
N VAL A 201 55.43 12.92 15.90
CA VAL A 201 55.48 14.38 15.78
C VAL A 201 55.74 14.72 14.32
N CYS A 202 54.80 15.41 13.68
CA CYS A 202 54.83 15.62 12.24
C CYS A 202 55.72 16.79 11.81
N ALA A 203 56.47 16.58 10.74
CA ALA A 203 57.13 17.63 9.98
C ALA A 203 56.11 18.37 9.09
N ALA A 204 56.51 19.50 8.50
CA ALA A 204 55.62 20.30 7.65
C ALA A 204 55.03 19.46 6.49
N GLY A 205 53.70 19.51 6.37
CA GLY A 205 52.94 18.74 5.37
C GLY A 205 52.60 17.30 5.78
N GLY A 206 52.81 16.89 7.03
CA GLY A 206 52.24 15.68 7.61
C GLY A 206 50.90 15.94 8.30
N TYR A 207 49.97 14.98 8.25
CA TYR A 207 48.60 15.11 8.74
C TYR A 207 48.20 13.97 9.69
N GLY A 208 47.46 14.28 10.75
CA GLY A 208 46.95 13.32 11.73
C GLY A 208 48.03 12.71 12.66
N ASP A 209 47.60 11.78 13.52
CA ASP A 209 48.43 11.20 14.58
C ASP A 209 49.59 10.31 14.09
N THR A 210 49.55 9.92 12.82
CA THR A 210 50.59 9.11 12.15
C THR A 210 51.38 9.88 11.08
N CYS A 211 51.15 11.19 10.96
CA CYS A 211 51.85 12.09 10.05
C CYS A 211 51.72 11.71 8.58
N LEU A 212 50.53 11.34 8.13
CA LEU A 212 50.22 10.93 6.76
C LEU A 212 50.54 12.05 5.74
N PRO A 213 50.86 11.72 4.48
CA PRO A 213 51.20 12.70 3.45
C PRO A 213 50.00 13.52 2.94
N ALA A 214 48.77 13.08 3.24
CA ALA A 214 47.54 13.82 2.98
C ALA A 214 46.58 13.68 4.18
N ALA A 215 45.72 14.67 4.39
CA ALA A 215 44.73 14.66 5.46
C ALA A 215 43.66 13.59 5.20
N VAL A 216 43.41 12.74 6.20
CA VAL A 216 42.20 11.94 6.25
C VAL A 216 41.11 12.83 6.86
N PRO A 217 39.96 13.03 6.21
CA PRO A 217 38.92 13.91 6.73
C PRO A 217 38.43 13.45 8.11
N ASP A 218 38.36 14.35 9.11
CA ASP A 218 37.93 14.05 10.48
C ASP A 218 36.42 13.75 10.61
N GLY A 219 36.07 12.66 11.28
CA GLY A 219 34.70 12.25 11.63
C GLY A 219 34.21 12.86 12.95
N LEU A 220 32.90 13.04 13.09
CA LEU A 220 32.23 13.39 14.34
C LEU A 220 32.36 12.24 15.36
N GLY A 221 33.44 12.21 16.13
CA GLY A 221 33.59 11.52 17.42
C GLY A 221 33.34 9.99 17.48
N PRO A 222 33.87 9.30 18.50
CA PRO A 222 33.50 7.92 18.78
C PRO A 222 32.06 7.83 19.33
N LEU A 223 31.26 6.88 18.84
CA LEU A 223 30.10 6.38 19.60
C LEU A 223 30.61 5.57 20.80
N PRO A 224 29.92 5.62 21.95
CA PRO A 224 30.42 5.03 23.19
C PRO A 224 30.43 3.49 23.14
N LEU A 225 31.38 2.94 23.89
CA LEU A 225 31.60 1.51 24.14
C LEU A 225 30.32 0.73 24.47
N PRO A 226 30.28 -0.58 24.13
CA PRO A 226 29.17 -1.47 24.46
C PRO A 226 29.23 -1.85 25.94
N ASP A 227 28.65 -1.02 26.79
CA ASP A 227 28.43 -1.34 28.21
C ASP A 227 27.01 -0.93 28.69
N ALA A 228 26.05 -0.88 27.77
CA ALA A 228 24.64 -0.77 28.13
C ALA A 228 23.98 -2.16 28.06
N LYS A 229 23.49 -2.64 29.21
CA LYS A 229 22.67 -3.85 29.31
C LYS A 229 21.45 -3.71 28.39
N ASP A 230 21.44 -4.46 27.28
CA ASP A 230 20.29 -4.60 26.38
C ASP A 230 19.06 -5.04 27.19
N THR A 231 18.11 -4.11 27.33
CA THR A 231 16.83 -4.37 27.99
C THR A 231 15.62 -3.87 27.18
N GLU A 232 15.82 -3.22 26.03
CA GLU A 232 14.72 -2.67 25.21
C GLU A 232 14.56 -3.40 23.87
N VAL A 233 13.30 -3.71 23.53
CA VAL A 233 12.89 -4.27 22.25
C VAL A 233 13.02 -3.17 21.19
N ARG A 234 13.93 -3.31 20.23
CA ARG A 234 14.09 -2.34 19.13
C ARG A 234 12.98 -2.53 18.10
N CYS A 235 12.30 -1.45 17.74
CA CYS A 235 11.23 -1.46 16.74
C CYS A 235 11.78 -1.33 15.31
N VAL A 236 11.22 -2.10 14.39
CA VAL A 236 11.38 -1.93 12.94
C VAL A 236 10.39 -0.87 12.49
N HIS A 237 10.88 0.20 11.87
CA HIS A 237 10.06 1.32 11.41
C HIS A 237 10.04 1.39 9.88
N GLY A 238 8.85 1.46 9.29
CA GLY A 238 8.68 1.72 7.86
C GLY A 238 9.05 0.54 6.94
N GLY A 239 8.75 0.70 5.65
CA GLY A 239 9.20 -0.20 4.59
C GLY A 239 8.36 -1.47 4.43
N SER A 240 8.86 -2.39 3.61
CA SER A 240 8.18 -3.64 3.29
C SER A 240 9.02 -4.86 3.63
N ILE A 241 8.40 -5.90 4.19
CA ILE A 241 9.06 -7.16 4.55
C ILE A 241 8.29 -8.36 4.00
N SER A 242 9.01 -9.35 3.48
CA SER A 242 8.43 -10.62 3.01
C SER A 242 8.74 -11.79 3.94
N SER A 243 9.61 -11.59 4.93
CA SER A 243 9.99 -12.59 5.93
C SER A 243 10.47 -11.88 7.20
N VAL A 244 10.33 -12.55 8.34
CA VAL A 244 10.88 -12.12 9.62
C VAL A 244 11.85 -13.21 10.06
N ASP A 245 13.13 -12.85 10.23
CA ASP A 245 14.13 -13.78 10.77
C ASP A 245 13.96 -13.93 12.29
N TYR A 246 14.41 -15.07 12.82
CA TYR A 246 14.37 -15.31 14.25
C TYR A 246 15.36 -14.41 14.99
N PRO A 247 14.95 -13.82 16.13
CA PRO A 247 15.81 -12.92 16.86
C PRO A 247 16.95 -13.68 17.55
N ASP A 248 18.08 -12.99 17.77
CA ASP A 248 19.23 -13.55 18.47
C ASP A 248 18.86 -14.03 19.90
N PRO A 249 19.56 -15.05 20.45
CA PRO A 249 19.32 -15.51 21.81
C PRO A 249 19.39 -14.38 22.85
N GLY A 250 18.27 -14.11 23.54
CA GLY A 250 18.15 -13.08 24.58
C GLY A 250 17.29 -11.86 24.24
N VAL A 251 16.81 -11.73 22.99
CA VAL A 251 15.87 -10.67 22.58
C VAL A 251 14.48 -10.91 23.20
N ARG A 252 13.88 -9.84 23.73
CA ARG A 252 12.66 -9.89 24.57
C ARG A 252 11.33 -9.69 23.81
N GLY A 253 11.37 -9.57 22.49
CA GLY A 253 10.18 -9.28 21.70
C GLY A 253 10.47 -8.80 20.28
N LEU A 254 9.41 -8.59 19.51
CA LEU A 254 9.41 -7.98 18.20
C LEU A 254 8.53 -6.74 18.20
N CYS A 255 8.95 -5.69 17.50
CA CYS A 255 8.14 -4.50 17.34
C CYS A 255 8.22 -4.03 15.89
N PHE A 256 7.06 -3.81 15.28
CA PHE A 256 6.90 -3.31 13.92
C PHE A 256 6.00 -2.07 13.95
N VAL A 257 6.46 -1.01 13.32
CA VAL A 257 5.78 0.28 13.26
C VAL A 257 5.75 0.75 11.80
N ASN A 258 4.57 0.93 11.23
CA ASN A 258 4.39 1.38 9.85
C ASN A 258 5.04 0.45 8.79
N VAL A 259 4.99 -0.87 9.01
CA VAL A 259 5.62 -1.87 8.13
C VAL A 259 4.57 -2.58 7.27
N THR A 260 4.87 -2.77 5.99
CA THR A 260 4.03 -3.52 5.04
C THR A 260 4.56 -4.94 4.85
N PHE A 261 3.76 -5.94 5.20
CA PHE A 261 4.09 -7.35 5.06
C PHE A 261 3.65 -7.79 3.66
N THR A 262 4.58 -8.11 2.77
CA THR A 262 4.29 -8.47 1.36
C THR A 262 4.07 -9.96 1.15
N ALA A 263 4.12 -10.74 2.22
CA ALA A 263 3.85 -12.18 2.23
C ALA A 263 3.23 -12.54 3.59
N THR A 264 2.56 -13.70 3.65
CA THR A 264 2.08 -14.26 4.91
C THR A 264 3.27 -14.56 5.82
N ILE A 265 3.27 -14.02 7.04
CA ILE A 265 4.34 -14.22 8.01
C ILE A 265 3.89 -15.22 9.08
N LEU A 266 4.76 -16.18 9.39
CA LEU A 266 4.63 -17.09 10.52
C LEU A 266 5.63 -16.69 11.61
N LEU A 267 5.12 -16.32 12.77
CA LEU A 267 5.92 -16.08 13.98
C LEU A 267 5.81 -17.30 14.88
N ASP A 268 6.76 -18.22 14.75
CA ASP A 268 6.86 -19.39 15.63
C ASP A 268 7.64 -19.04 16.89
N LEU A 269 6.93 -18.97 18.02
CA LEU A 269 7.50 -18.58 19.30
C LEU A 269 8.37 -19.67 19.95
N SER A 270 8.49 -20.86 19.36
CA SER A 270 9.37 -21.92 19.88
C SER A 270 10.85 -21.59 19.69
N TYR A 271 11.18 -20.71 18.74
CA TYR A 271 12.54 -20.26 18.47
C TYR A 271 12.99 -19.09 19.36
N PHE A 272 12.07 -18.49 20.13
CA PHE A 272 12.42 -17.45 21.10
C PHE A 272 13.05 -18.13 22.32
N ASN A 273 14.38 -18.05 22.45
CA ASN A 273 15.11 -18.65 23.56
C ASN A 273 14.90 -17.86 24.87
N ALA A 274 13.69 -17.91 25.42
CA ALA A 274 13.26 -17.17 26.60
C ALA A 274 12.50 -18.07 27.61
N PRO A 275 13.14 -19.06 28.26
CA PRO A 275 12.44 -20.07 29.06
C PRO A 275 11.67 -19.56 30.29
N GLU A 276 11.75 -18.29 30.68
CA GLU A 276 11.06 -17.73 31.86
C GLU A 276 10.60 -16.26 31.70
N GLN A 277 10.67 -15.67 30.49
CA GLN A 277 10.41 -14.24 30.26
C GLN A 277 9.21 -14.00 29.34
N THR A 278 8.60 -12.81 29.43
CA THR A 278 7.44 -12.42 28.61
C THR A 278 7.91 -11.93 27.24
N VAL A 279 7.39 -12.52 26.17
CA VAL A 279 7.68 -12.11 24.79
C VAL A 279 6.70 -11.00 24.40
N ASN A 280 7.20 -9.81 24.09
CA ASN A 280 6.36 -8.69 23.64
C ASN A 280 6.35 -8.62 22.10
N ILE A 281 5.18 -8.69 21.49
CA ILE A 281 5.00 -8.52 20.04
C ILE A 281 4.13 -7.29 19.82
N THR A 282 4.64 -6.29 19.11
CA THR A 282 3.90 -5.07 18.80
C THR A 282 3.82 -4.86 17.30
N LEU A 283 2.60 -4.65 16.78
CA LEU A 283 2.32 -4.25 15.42
C LEU A 283 1.51 -2.95 15.48
N LEU A 284 2.14 -1.84 15.14
CA LEU A 284 1.53 -0.52 15.12
C LEU A 284 1.49 -0.03 13.67
N GLN A 285 0.31 0.32 13.17
CA GLN A 285 0.17 0.86 11.82
C GLN A 285 0.74 -0.05 10.71
N CYS A 286 0.68 -1.38 10.88
CA CYS A 286 1.17 -2.31 9.86
C CYS A 286 0.12 -2.60 8.78
N VAL A 287 0.57 -3.11 7.64
CA VAL A 287 -0.29 -3.70 6.59
C VAL A 287 0.08 -5.18 6.47
N LEU A 288 -0.88 -6.07 6.63
CA LEU A 288 -0.67 -7.51 6.75
C LEU A 288 -1.23 -8.24 5.51
N MET A 289 -0.40 -9.01 4.81
CA MET A 289 -0.84 -10.00 3.81
C MET A 289 -1.30 -11.33 4.45
N GLY A 290 -1.26 -11.39 5.79
CA GLY A 290 -1.53 -12.57 6.61
C GLY A 290 -0.46 -12.70 7.70
N LEU A 291 -0.87 -13.00 8.91
CA LEU A 291 0.03 -13.16 10.05
C LEU A 291 -0.46 -14.30 10.93
N SER A 292 0.34 -15.35 11.06
CA SER A 292 0.11 -16.42 12.03
C SER A 292 1.13 -16.31 13.16
N ILE A 293 0.66 -16.28 14.41
CA ILE A 293 1.48 -16.29 15.62
C ILE A 293 1.27 -17.63 16.32
N ARG A 294 2.29 -18.49 16.26
CA ARG A 294 2.25 -19.83 16.86
C ARG A 294 2.88 -19.83 18.25
N GLY A 295 2.06 -20.11 19.26
CA GLY A 295 2.45 -20.20 20.66
C GLY A 295 3.36 -21.39 20.95
N SER A 296 4.32 -21.19 21.87
CA SER A 296 5.27 -22.20 22.36
C SER A 296 5.06 -22.60 23.82
N GLY A 297 3.96 -22.13 24.45
CA GLY A 297 3.76 -22.19 25.89
C GLY A 297 4.48 -21.10 26.69
N ALA A 298 5.17 -20.16 26.03
CA ALA A 298 5.76 -18.97 26.67
C ALA A 298 4.70 -17.91 27.02
N ARG A 299 4.97 -17.04 27.99
CA ARG A 299 4.09 -15.88 28.29
C ARG A 299 4.28 -14.81 27.21
N VAL A 300 3.19 -14.33 26.62
CA VAL A 300 3.24 -13.39 25.48
C VAL A 300 2.35 -12.17 25.73
N HIS A 301 2.82 -11.00 25.34
CA HIS A 301 1.98 -9.81 25.16
C HIS A 301 1.97 -9.42 23.68
N VAL A 302 0.82 -9.59 23.01
CA VAL A 302 0.63 -9.17 21.62
C VAL A 302 -0.22 -7.91 21.61
N ASN A 303 0.28 -6.87 20.95
CA ASN A 303 -0.47 -5.64 20.71
C ASN A 303 -0.51 -5.34 19.20
N VAL A 304 -1.71 -5.34 18.63
CA VAL A 304 -1.98 -4.96 17.24
C VAL A 304 -2.82 -3.70 17.26
N THR A 305 -2.28 -2.58 16.81
CA THR A 305 -2.94 -1.28 16.88
C THR A 305 -2.94 -0.61 15.51
N SER A 306 -4.10 -0.11 15.08
CA SER A 306 -4.26 0.68 13.84
C SER A 306 -3.67 0.04 12.59
N SER A 307 -3.74 -1.28 12.51
CA SER A 307 -3.17 -2.08 11.41
C SER A 307 -4.26 -2.49 10.43
N LEU A 308 -3.88 -2.81 9.19
CA LEU A 308 -4.82 -3.30 8.17
C LEU A 308 -4.42 -4.69 7.68
N LEU A 309 -5.42 -5.45 7.25
CA LEU A 309 -5.26 -6.69 6.49
C LEU A 309 -5.49 -6.38 5.00
N ASP A 310 -4.48 -6.62 4.17
CA ASP A 310 -4.56 -6.52 2.71
C ASP A 310 -5.06 -7.84 2.10
N SER A 311 -4.63 -8.97 2.66
CA SER A 311 -5.06 -10.32 2.28
C SER A 311 -4.83 -11.31 3.42
N GLY A 312 -5.35 -12.54 3.31
CA GLY A 312 -5.13 -13.61 4.29
C GLY A 312 -6.00 -13.47 5.55
N ALA A 313 -5.42 -13.79 6.71
CA ALA A 313 -6.06 -13.73 8.03
C ALA A 313 -5.03 -13.41 9.13
N LEU A 314 -5.51 -12.93 10.28
CA LEU A 314 -4.73 -12.85 11.51
C LEU A 314 -5.01 -14.09 12.37
N GLU A 315 -4.03 -14.97 12.51
CA GLU A 315 -4.20 -16.27 13.14
C GLU A 315 -3.33 -16.39 14.39
N PHE A 316 -3.91 -16.93 15.45
CA PHE A 316 -3.22 -17.30 16.68
C PHE A 316 -3.30 -18.81 16.82
N GLU A 317 -2.17 -19.48 16.72
CA GLU A 317 -2.08 -20.94 16.71
C GLU A 317 -1.47 -21.47 18.00
N SER A 318 -1.91 -22.65 18.44
CA SER A 318 -1.34 -23.41 19.55
C SER A 318 -1.44 -22.69 20.92
N GLY A 319 -0.83 -23.29 21.95
CA GLY A 319 -0.95 -22.82 23.33
C GLY A 319 0.02 -21.69 23.69
N PHE A 320 -0.51 -20.63 24.30
CA PHE A 320 0.27 -19.61 25.00
C PHE A 320 0.43 -19.95 26.48
N GLY A 321 1.53 -19.53 27.11
CA GLY A 321 1.76 -19.69 28.54
C GLY A 321 0.77 -18.89 29.38
N SER A 322 0.62 -19.27 30.66
CA SER A 322 -0.29 -18.57 31.58
C SER A 322 0.02 -17.07 31.70
N ARG A 323 -1.04 -16.25 31.86
CA ARG A 323 -0.98 -14.78 31.94
C ARG A 323 -0.52 -14.09 30.66
N TYR A 324 -0.95 -14.56 29.50
CA TYR A 324 -0.75 -13.82 28.26
C TYR A 324 -1.75 -12.65 28.15
N GLN A 325 -1.41 -11.67 27.30
CA GLN A 325 -2.29 -10.57 26.93
C GLN A 325 -2.28 -10.42 25.41
N ILE A 326 -3.44 -10.47 24.78
CA ILE A 326 -3.61 -10.16 23.36
C ILE A 326 -4.56 -8.97 23.25
N LEU A 327 -4.11 -7.92 22.59
CA LEU A 327 -4.84 -6.67 22.41
C LEU A 327 -4.85 -6.32 20.92
N VAL A 328 -6.04 -6.15 20.34
CA VAL A 328 -6.23 -5.70 18.96
C VAL A 328 -7.16 -4.48 18.99
N VAL A 329 -6.66 -3.32 18.56
CA VAL A 329 -7.37 -2.04 18.71
C VAL A 329 -7.35 -1.21 17.44
N GLY A 330 -8.50 -0.63 17.08
CA GLY A 330 -8.60 0.39 16.03
C GLY A 330 -8.11 -0.06 14.66
N SER A 331 -8.17 -1.38 14.38
CA SER A 331 -7.60 -2.01 13.18
C SER A 331 -8.71 -2.46 12.22
N THR A 332 -8.36 -2.60 10.93
CA THR A 332 -9.30 -2.97 9.86
C THR A 332 -8.88 -4.26 9.19
N PHE A 333 -9.65 -5.34 9.36
CA PHE A 333 -9.38 -6.66 8.81
C PHE A 333 -10.52 -7.07 7.87
N VAL A 334 -10.34 -6.86 6.56
CA VAL A 334 -11.33 -7.24 5.54
C VAL A 334 -10.71 -8.31 4.65
N THR A 335 -11.37 -9.47 4.52
CA THR A 335 -10.84 -10.61 3.75
C THR A 335 -11.93 -11.47 3.16
N THR A 336 -11.61 -12.10 2.02
CA THR A 336 -12.42 -13.16 1.39
C THR A 336 -12.09 -14.56 1.94
N SER A 337 -11.15 -14.66 2.89
CA SER A 337 -10.90 -15.88 3.65
C SER A 337 -12.11 -16.28 4.49
N GLY A 338 -12.23 -17.57 4.83
CA GLY A 338 -13.30 -18.08 5.71
C GLY A 338 -13.43 -17.29 7.01
N HIS A 339 -12.31 -16.79 7.55
CA HIS A 339 -12.25 -15.95 8.75
C HIS A 339 -11.26 -14.79 8.61
N ALA A 340 -11.53 -13.67 9.30
CA ALA A 340 -10.61 -12.53 9.37
C ALA A 340 -9.61 -12.64 10.53
N ILE A 341 -10.11 -12.99 11.73
CA ILE A 341 -9.29 -13.34 12.90
C ILE A 341 -9.64 -14.76 13.34
N ALA A 342 -8.63 -15.61 13.50
CA ALA A 342 -8.83 -16.97 14.01
C ALA A 342 -7.91 -17.34 15.17
N PHE A 343 -8.45 -18.15 16.07
CA PHE A 343 -7.76 -18.78 17.18
C PHE A 343 -7.86 -20.30 16.98
N LEU A 344 -6.73 -20.90 16.59
CA LEU A 344 -6.60 -22.28 16.15
C LEU A 344 -5.81 -23.11 17.18
N GLU A 345 -6.37 -24.23 17.66
CA GLU A 345 -5.77 -25.02 18.75
C GLU A 345 -5.43 -24.16 19.99
N PHE A 346 -6.31 -23.18 20.27
CA PHE A 346 -6.06 -22.14 21.24
C PHE A 346 -6.59 -22.51 22.62
N PHE A 347 -5.69 -22.67 23.59
CA PHE A 347 -6.03 -22.98 24.98
C PHE A 347 -5.74 -21.78 25.89
N PRO A 348 -6.76 -21.06 26.37
CA PRO A 348 -6.55 -19.95 27.27
C PRO A 348 -5.95 -20.43 28.59
N GLY A 349 -4.67 -20.14 28.84
CA GLY A 349 -4.04 -20.40 30.13
C GLY A 349 -4.66 -19.56 31.26
N LYS A 350 -4.41 -19.92 32.52
CA LYS A 350 -4.94 -19.21 33.70
C LYS A 350 -4.59 -17.72 33.70
N ASN A 351 -5.55 -16.87 34.09
CA ASN A 351 -5.42 -15.41 34.21
C ASN A 351 -4.93 -14.70 32.94
N SER A 352 -5.43 -15.11 31.77
CA SER A 352 -5.05 -14.52 30.48
C SER A 352 -6.16 -13.62 29.93
N THR A 353 -5.80 -12.64 29.11
CA THR A 353 -6.75 -11.65 28.58
C THR A 353 -6.65 -11.51 27.07
N LEU A 354 -7.80 -11.46 26.42
CA LEU A 354 -7.95 -11.18 24.99
C LEU A 354 -8.91 -10.01 24.81
N GLN A 355 -8.48 -8.97 24.11
CA GLN A 355 -9.26 -7.75 23.92
C GLN A 355 -9.28 -7.35 22.45
N LEU A 356 -10.48 -7.29 21.87
CA LEU A 356 -10.74 -6.74 20.53
C LEU A 356 -11.56 -5.46 20.71
N LEU A 357 -10.95 -4.30 20.50
CA LEU A 357 -11.58 -3.00 20.78
C LEU A 357 -11.63 -2.12 19.52
N ASP A 358 -12.81 -1.59 19.19
CA ASP A 358 -13.01 -0.58 18.14
C ASP A 358 -12.42 -0.95 16.76
N ASN A 359 -12.47 -2.23 16.37
CA ASN A 359 -11.98 -2.71 15.07
C ASN A 359 -13.10 -2.81 14.03
N SER A 360 -12.75 -2.77 12.74
CA SER A 360 -13.63 -3.17 11.64
C SER A 360 -13.17 -4.52 11.09
N ILE A 361 -14.00 -5.56 11.21
CA ILE A 361 -13.63 -6.96 10.93
C ILE A 361 -14.69 -7.57 10.00
N GLU A 362 -14.28 -7.96 8.80
CA GLU A 362 -15.12 -8.60 7.80
C GLU A 362 -14.42 -9.84 7.23
N GLY A 363 -15.02 -11.01 7.45
CA GLY A 363 -14.56 -12.28 6.86
C GLY A 363 -15.62 -12.88 5.95
N ASN A 364 -15.30 -13.96 5.23
CA ASN A 364 -16.27 -14.61 4.36
C ASN A 364 -17.37 -15.30 5.18
N SER A 365 -17.00 -16.30 5.99
CA SER A 365 -17.94 -17.07 6.83
C SER A 365 -17.98 -16.58 8.28
N TYR A 366 -16.86 -16.11 8.82
CA TYR A 366 -16.72 -15.69 10.21
C TYR A 366 -15.89 -14.40 10.34
N ALA A 367 -16.31 -13.43 11.16
CA ALA A 367 -15.43 -12.29 11.45
C ALA A 367 -14.34 -12.70 12.47
N VAL A 368 -14.76 -13.35 13.57
CA VAL A 368 -13.87 -13.94 14.57
C VAL A 368 -14.19 -15.43 14.76
N TYR A 369 -13.17 -16.29 14.69
CA TYR A 369 -13.34 -17.75 14.71
C TYR A 369 -12.48 -18.43 15.80
N PHE A 370 -13.10 -19.23 16.66
CA PHE A 370 -12.41 -20.11 17.62
C PHE A 370 -12.67 -21.57 17.25
N SER A 371 -11.63 -22.30 16.85
CA SER A 371 -11.76 -23.70 16.38
C SER A 371 -12.04 -24.71 17.48
N ASP A 372 -11.63 -24.41 18.71
CA ASP A 372 -11.63 -25.34 19.84
C ASP A 372 -12.42 -24.79 21.04
N ALA A 373 -12.57 -25.63 22.07
CA ALA A 373 -13.22 -25.24 23.31
C ALA A 373 -12.42 -24.13 24.03
N VAL A 374 -13.05 -22.98 24.21
CA VAL A 374 -12.43 -21.82 24.85
C VAL A 374 -12.63 -21.92 26.36
N VAL A 375 -11.59 -22.37 27.07
CA VAL A 375 -11.62 -22.62 28.52
C VAL A 375 -10.89 -21.51 29.28
N PHE A 376 -11.59 -20.72 30.11
CA PHE A 376 -11.01 -19.67 30.95
C PHE A 376 -11.06 -20.03 32.43
N ASP A 377 -9.88 -20.15 33.04
CA ASP A 377 -9.66 -20.34 34.48
C ASP A 377 -9.05 -19.05 35.07
N GLY A 378 -9.91 -18.04 35.25
CA GLY A 378 -9.55 -16.65 35.54
C GLY A 378 -9.04 -15.87 34.31
N GLY A 379 -9.34 -14.56 34.24
CA GLY A 379 -9.12 -13.72 33.04
C GLY A 379 -10.33 -13.69 32.09
N GLY A 380 -10.17 -13.31 30.82
CA GLY A 380 -11.32 -13.30 29.91
C GLY A 380 -11.15 -12.66 28.53
N ILE A 381 -12.19 -12.82 27.71
CA ILE A 381 -12.36 -12.17 26.39
C ILE A 381 -13.23 -10.93 26.55
N VAL A 382 -12.78 -9.82 25.96
CA VAL A 382 -13.60 -8.62 25.72
C VAL A 382 -13.61 -8.33 24.22
N VAL A 383 -14.79 -8.26 23.63
CA VAL A 383 -15.01 -7.78 22.26
C VAL A 383 -15.92 -6.57 22.37
N LYS A 384 -15.35 -5.36 22.25
CA LYS A 384 -16.08 -4.12 22.50
C LYS A 384 -15.94 -3.09 21.37
N GLY A 385 -17.03 -2.45 20.97
CA GLY A 385 -16.99 -1.32 20.01
C GLY A 385 -16.68 -1.70 18.55
N ASN A 386 -16.64 -2.99 18.21
CA ASN A 386 -16.23 -3.44 16.88
C ASN A 386 -17.39 -3.43 15.88
N THR A 387 -17.06 -3.29 14.60
CA THR A 387 -17.93 -3.62 13.47
C THR A 387 -17.57 -5.01 12.96
N LEU A 388 -18.46 -5.99 13.05
CA LEU A 388 -18.24 -7.39 12.69
C LEU A 388 -19.20 -7.81 11.57
N ARG A 389 -18.67 -8.22 10.41
CA ARG A 389 -19.47 -8.52 9.21
C ARG A 389 -19.05 -9.83 8.56
N THR A 390 -19.98 -10.44 7.82
CA THR A 390 -19.70 -11.57 6.94
C THR A 390 -20.10 -11.26 5.50
N ILE A 391 -19.43 -11.87 4.53
CA ILE A 391 -19.74 -11.74 3.09
C ILE A 391 -20.73 -12.83 2.66
N GLU A 392 -20.49 -14.06 3.11
CA GLU A 392 -21.30 -15.23 2.79
C GLU A 392 -22.76 -15.06 3.28
N ASN A 393 -23.67 -15.83 2.67
CA ASN A 393 -25.10 -15.74 2.91
C ASN A 393 -25.77 -17.11 2.73
N ASP A 394 -25.18 -18.13 3.36
CA ASP A 394 -25.58 -19.54 3.29
C ASP A 394 -26.32 -20.01 4.56
N GLY A 395 -26.39 -19.16 5.59
CA GLY A 395 -27.19 -19.33 6.81
C GLY A 395 -26.42 -19.85 8.02
N VAL A 396 -25.13 -20.17 7.87
CA VAL A 396 -24.24 -20.66 8.93
C VAL A 396 -23.21 -19.62 9.39
N GLU A 397 -23.01 -18.58 8.59
CA GLU A 397 -22.05 -17.53 8.85
C GLU A 397 -22.35 -16.74 10.15
N SER A 398 -21.31 -16.30 10.85
CA SER A 398 -21.48 -15.59 12.12
C SER A 398 -20.46 -14.49 12.39
N SER A 399 -20.86 -13.49 13.19
CA SER A 399 -19.94 -12.41 13.58
C SER A 399 -18.84 -12.95 14.50
N VAL A 400 -19.21 -13.78 15.48
CA VAL A 400 -18.27 -14.51 16.34
C VAL A 400 -18.70 -15.96 16.39
N TYR A 401 -17.80 -16.87 16.02
CA TYR A 401 -18.00 -18.32 16.13
C TYR A 401 -17.08 -18.90 17.20
N ALA A 402 -17.63 -19.72 18.09
CA ALA A 402 -16.84 -20.55 19.00
C ALA A 402 -17.36 -21.99 19.03
N TYR A 403 -16.44 -22.95 18.98
CA TYR A 403 -16.80 -24.37 19.05
C TYR A 403 -17.44 -24.75 20.39
N ALA A 404 -16.85 -24.34 21.52
CA ALA A 404 -17.40 -24.52 22.86
C ALA A 404 -16.83 -23.44 23.80
N VAL A 405 -17.52 -23.16 24.91
CA VAL A 405 -17.11 -22.12 25.87
C VAL A 405 -17.20 -22.66 27.29
N ASP A 406 -16.10 -22.63 28.04
CA ASP A 406 -16.06 -22.96 29.48
C ASP A 406 -15.46 -21.79 30.25
N VAL A 407 -16.30 -21.04 30.99
CA VAL A 407 -15.88 -19.88 31.77
C VAL A 407 -15.98 -20.21 33.25
N ASN A 408 -14.84 -20.31 33.94
CA ASN A 408 -14.78 -20.68 35.34
C ASN A 408 -13.85 -19.80 36.18
N ASN A 409 -13.93 -19.96 37.50
CA ASN A 409 -13.09 -19.30 38.51
C ASN A 409 -13.00 -17.77 38.37
N GLY A 410 -14.15 -17.11 38.18
CA GLY A 410 -14.24 -15.66 38.00
C GLY A 410 -13.82 -15.15 36.62
N GLY A 411 -13.62 -16.04 35.65
CA GLY A 411 -13.34 -15.65 34.26
C GLY A 411 -14.54 -14.99 33.58
N TYR A 412 -14.31 -14.34 32.43
CA TYR A 412 -15.36 -13.65 31.69
C TYR A 412 -15.25 -13.76 30.16
N PHE A 413 -16.40 -13.72 29.48
CA PHE A 413 -16.53 -13.59 28.02
C PHE A 413 -17.57 -12.52 27.75
N ASP A 414 -17.14 -11.35 27.31
CA ASP A 414 -17.97 -10.14 27.20
C ASP A 414 -17.96 -9.59 25.77
N LEU A 415 -19.14 -9.52 25.16
CA LEU A 415 -19.40 -8.84 23.89
C LEU A 415 -20.21 -7.59 24.19
N GLU A 416 -19.64 -6.41 24.01
CA GLU A 416 -20.28 -5.15 24.39
C GLU A 416 -20.26 -4.11 23.26
N ASN A 417 -21.37 -3.42 23.01
CA ASN A 417 -21.39 -2.26 22.10
C ASN A 417 -20.83 -2.55 20.68
N ASN A 418 -21.08 -3.74 20.13
CA ASN A 418 -20.64 -4.10 18.78
C ASN A 418 -21.75 -3.89 17.74
N THR A 419 -21.37 -3.49 16.52
CA THR A 419 -22.26 -3.49 15.35
C THR A 419 -21.99 -4.74 14.53
N MET A 420 -23.00 -5.59 14.34
CA MET A 420 -22.86 -6.93 13.78
C MET A 420 -23.82 -7.14 12.60
N SER A 421 -23.32 -7.74 11.51
CA SER A 421 -24.11 -8.09 10.33
C SER A 421 -23.69 -9.43 9.73
N ALA A 422 -24.44 -10.49 10.06
CA ALA A 422 -24.21 -11.86 9.61
C ALA A 422 -25.51 -12.69 9.71
N ALA A 423 -25.50 -13.99 9.39
CA ALA A 423 -26.63 -14.86 9.72
C ALA A 423 -26.80 -15.00 11.23
N ASN A 424 -25.71 -15.15 11.99
CA ASN A 424 -25.74 -15.25 13.45
C ASN A 424 -24.79 -14.24 14.11
N GLY A 425 -25.13 -13.74 15.30
CA GLY A 425 -24.26 -12.84 16.07
C GLY A 425 -23.09 -13.61 16.70
N LEU A 426 -23.35 -14.20 17.87
CA LEU A 426 -22.47 -15.16 18.54
C LEU A 426 -23.01 -16.58 18.33
N TYR A 427 -22.25 -17.42 17.60
CA TYR A 427 -22.55 -18.83 17.38
C TYR A 427 -21.70 -19.68 18.34
N LEU A 428 -22.36 -20.42 19.23
CA LEU A 428 -21.76 -21.44 20.09
C LEU A 428 -22.18 -22.83 19.61
N ASN A 429 -21.26 -23.57 18.97
CA ASN A 429 -21.59 -24.83 18.27
C ASN A 429 -21.60 -26.09 19.16
N GLY A 430 -21.22 -25.95 20.42
CA GLY A 430 -21.05 -27.06 21.34
C GLY A 430 -21.40 -26.64 22.76
N ASP A 431 -21.02 -27.49 23.72
CA ASP A 431 -21.42 -27.29 25.10
C ASP A 431 -20.83 -26.00 25.70
N THR A 432 -21.67 -25.24 26.39
CA THR A 432 -21.31 -24.00 27.06
C THR A 432 -21.44 -24.19 28.56
N THR A 433 -20.34 -24.06 29.30
CA THR A 433 -20.32 -24.16 30.77
C THR A 433 -19.89 -22.83 31.37
N VAL A 434 -20.64 -22.32 32.33
CA VAL A 434 -20.23 -21.17 33.15
C VAL A 434 -20.27 -21.62 34.60
N SER A 435 -19.14 -21.57 35.31
CA SER A 435 -19.06 -22.07 36.68
C SER A 435 -18.22 -21.18 37.60
N SER A 436 -18.26 -21.43 38.92
CA SER A 436 -17.34 -20.81 39.90
C SER A 436 -17.20 -19.28 39.74
N ALA A 437 -18.32 -18.56 39.78
CA ALA A 437 -18.42 -17.11 39.58
C ALA A 437 -18.03 -16.56 38.18
N GLY A 438 -17.94 -17.41 37.15
CA GLY A 438 -17.71 -17.00 35.77
C GLY A 438 -18.85 -16.13 35.18
N LEU A 439 -18.53 -15.33 34.16
CA LEU A 439 -19.46 -14.39 33.52
C LEU A 439 -19.47 -14.52 31.98
N LEU A 440 -20.62 -14.84 31.39
CA LEU A 440 -20.88 -14.72 29.95
C LEU A 440 -21.81 -13.54 29.69
N ARG A 441 -21.41 -12.56 28.88
CA ARG A 441 -22.21 -11.34 28.66
C ARG A 441 -22.24 -10.94 27.18
N VAL A 442 -23.43 -10.61 26.69
CA VAL A 442 -23.68 -10.00 25.37
C VAL A 442 -24.55 -8.78 25.58
N ALA A 443 -23.99 -7.59 25.47
CA ALA A 443 -24.64 -6.36 25.88
C ALA A 443 -24.53 -5.22 24.86
N ASP A 444 -25.58 -4.40 24.78
CA ASP A 444 -25.61 -3.13 24.05
C ASP A 444 -25.19 -3.23 22.56
N CYS A 445 -25.31 -4.42 21.96
CA CYS A 445 -24.92 -4.65 20.57
C CYS A 445 -26.07 -4.35 19.59
N ASN A 446 -25.72 -3.92 18.38
CA ASN A 446 -26.66 -3.76 17.27
C ASN A 446 -26.44 -4.87 16.24
N PHE A 447 -27.43 -5.73 16.01
CA PHE A 447 -27.32 -6.89 15.14
C PHE A 447 -28.33 -6.87 14.00
N VAL A 448 -27.85 -7.07 12.78
CA VAL A 448 -28.67 -7.19 11.56
C VAL A 448 -28.52 -8.60 10.99
N GLY A 449 -29.58 -9.39 11.10
CA GLY A 449 -29.68 -10.72 10.50
C GLY A 449 -29.93 -10.70 8.99
N ARG A 450 -29.66 -11.83 8.32
CA ARG A 450 -29.91 -12.01 6.89
C ARG A 450 -31.38 -12.33 6.62
N LYS A 451 -32.08 -11.46 5.87
CA LYS A 451 -33.51 -11.61 5.54
C LYS A 451 -33.89 -12.92 4.81
N ARG A 452 -32.92 -13.58 4.14
CA ARG A 452 -33.16 -14.81 3.37
C ARG A 452 -33.42 -16.02 4.28
N PHE A 453 -32.95 -15.97 5.52
CA PHE A 453 -33.06 -17.06 6.49
C PHE A 453 -33.98 -16.65 7.64
N LEU A 454 -34.97 -17.49 7.94
CA LEU A 454 -35.88 -17.25 9.07
C LEU A 454 -35.25 -17.57 10.44
N ASN A 455 -34.01 -18.08 10.45
CA ASN A 455 -33.36 -18.66 11.62
C ASN A 455 -32.22 -17.84 12.21
N SER A 456 -31.95 -16.65 11.69
CA SER A 456 -30.91 -15.76 12.23
C SER A 456 -31.15 -15.43 13.70
N ALA A 457 -30.11 -15.53 14.53
CA ALA A 457 -30.17 -15.19 15.95
C ALA A 457 -28.94 -14.38 16.41
N LEU A 458 -29.14 -13.45 17.35
CA LEU A 458 -28.04 -12.75 18.02
C LEU A 458 -27.16 -13.75 18.77
N LEU A 459 -27.78 -14.67 19.51
CA LEU A 459 -27.09 -15.79 20.17
C LEU A 459 -27.61 -17.11 19.61
N TYR A 460 -26.76 -17.87 18.96
CA TYR A 460 -27.08 -19.17 18.38
C TYR A 460 -26.42 -20.28 19.19
N LEU A 461 -27.21 -21.14 19.82
CA LEU A 461 -26.76 -22.18 20.77
C LEU A 461 -27.02 -23.57 20.17
N ASP A 462 -25.96 -24.31 19.87
CA ASP A 462 -26.03 -25.66 19.29
C ASP A 462 -25.41 -26.72 20.23
N GLY A 463 -25.67 -26.60 21.53
CA GLY A 463 -25.14 -27.50 22.56
C GLY A 463 -25.82 -27.32 23.92
N PHE A 464 -25.42 -28.12 24.92
CA PHE A 464 -25.92 -27.98 26.29
C PHE A 464 -25.35 -26.73 26.96
N VAL A 465 -26.16 -26.01 27.73
CA VAL A 465 -25.71 -24.83 28.48
C VAL A 465 -25.82 -25.10 29.98
N THR A 466 -24.71 -25.12 30.71
CA THR A 466 -24.67 -25.42 32.14
C THR A 466 -24.12 -24.23 32.93
N LEU A 467 -24.91 -23.69 33.86
CA LEU A 467 -24.51 -22.62 34.78
C LEU A 467 -24.53 -23.11 36.22
N GLN A 468 -23.40 -22.99 36.93
CA GLN A 468 -23.31 -23.44 38.32
C GLN A 468 -22.36 -22.63 39.20
N GLY A 469 -22.44 -22.82 40.52
CA GLY A 469 -21.44 -22.28 41.45
C GLY A 469 -21.25 -20.76 41.42
N GLY A 470 -22.32 -19.99 41.32
CA GLY A 470 -22.26 -18.52 41.30
C GLY A 470 -22.13 -17.90 39.90
N ALA A 471 -22.23 -18.71 38.84
CA ALA A 471 -22.12 -18.28 37.46
C ALA A 471 -23.14 -17.22 37.04
N ARG A 472 -22.76 -16.35 36.11
CA ARG A 472 -23.60 -15.27 35.61
C ARG A 472 -23.65 -15.30 34.08
N TRP A 473 -24.86 -15.27 33.52
CA TRP A 473 -25.06 -15.08 32.09
C TRP A 473 -26.04 -13.94 31.83
N ARG A 474 -25.61 -12.95 31.04
CA ARG A 474 -26.34 -11.71 30.82
C ARG A 474 -26.47 -11.43 29.32
N VAL A 475 -27.69 -11.24 28.84
CA VAL A 475 -27.95 -10.73 27.48
C VAL A 475 -28.83 -9.50 27.61
N GLU A 476 -28.26 -8.32 27.44
CA GLU A 476 -28.93 -7.07 27.82
C GLU A 476 -28.72 -5.87 26.88
N GLY A 477 -29.74 -5.03 26.72
CA GLY A 477 -29.59 -3.77 25.98
C GLY A 477 -29.39 -3.91 24.46
N ASN A 478 -29.49 -5.11 23.89
CA ASN A 478 -29.19 -5.34 22.48
C ASN A 478 -30.33 -4.88 21.56
N ASN A 479 -30.00 -4.38 20.37
CA ASN A 479 -30.94 -4.03 19.32
C ASN A 479 -30.77 -4.99 18.13
N MET A 480 -31.87 -5.57 17.66
CA MET A 480 -31.85 -6.62 16.65
C MET A 480 -32.83 -6.29 15.51
N ARG A 481 -32.38 -6.49 14.27
CA ARG A 481 -33.21 -6.39 13.07
C ARG A 481 -33.13 -7.68 12.27
N ALA A 482 -34.29 -8.18 11.81
CA ALA A 482 -34.39 -9.40 11.02
C ALA A 482 -33.70 -10.64 11.65
N ALA A 483 -33.70 -10.72 12.99
CA ALA A 483 -33.12 -11.83 13.75
C ALA A 483 -33.85 -12.03 15.09
N SER A 484 -33.70 -13.22 15.69
CA SER A 484 -34.15 -13.56 17.05
C SER A 484 -33.09 -13.21 18.10
N LEU A 485 -33.46 -13.11 19.38
CA LEU A 485 -32.49 -12.95 20.48
C LEU A 485 -31.68 -14.22 20.68
N ILE A 486 -32.37 -15.35 20.78
CA ILE A 486 -31.76 -16.67 20.98
C ILE A 486 -32.31 -17.62 19.93
N GLY A 487 -31.45 -18.41 19.31
CA GLY A 487 -31.80 -19.53 18.43
C GLY A 487 -31.19 -20.83 18.92
N MET A 488 -32.00 -21.88 19.07
CA MET A 488 -31.55 -23.19 19.56
C MET A 488 -32.18 -24.30 18.71
N PRO A 489 -31.55 -24.69 17.58
CA PRO A 489 -32.20 -25.47 16.52
C PRO A 489 -32.62 -26.88 16.93
N ASN A 490 -31.93 -27.48 17.92
CA ASN A 490 -32.14 -28.86 18.34
C ASN A 490 -32.81 -28.91 19.72
N SER A 491 -34.02 -29.47 19.78
CA SER A 491 -34.82 -29.55 21.00
C SER A 491 -34.33 -30.58 22.03
N LEU A 492 -33.21 -31.27 21.77
CA LEU A 492 -32.59 -32.22 22.70
C LEU A 492 -31.62 -31.54 23.68
N TYR A 493 -31.12 -30.35 23.37
CA TYR A 493 -30.19 -29.63 24.23
C TYR A 493 -30.93 -28.93 25.37
N GLU A 494 -30.31 -28.86 26.56
CA GLU A 494 -30.90 -28.26 27.77
C GLU A 494 -30.08 -27.08 28.28
N ILE A 495 -30.76 -26.13 28.95
CA ILE A 495 -30.12 -25.06 29.73
C ILE A 495 -30.34 -25.36 31.22
N GLN A 496 -29.27 -25.69 31.94
CA GLN A 496 -29.32 -26.06 33.36
C GLN A 496 -28.67 -24.98 34.23
N LEU A 497 -29.40 -24.53 35.26
CA LEU A 497 -28.91 -23.56 36.24
C LEU A 497 -28.94 -24.21 37.63
N SER A 498 -27.83 -24.16 38.36
CA SER A 498 -27.74 -24.73 39.71
C SER A 498 -26.83 -23.95 40.65
N GLY A 499 -26.99 -24.18 41.95
CA GLY A 499 -26.12 -23.60 42.98
C GLY A 499 -26.47 -22.16 43.38
N SER A 500 -25.95 -21.76 44.54
CA SER A 500 -26.20 -20.42 45.11
C SER A 500 -25.42 -19.34 44.37
N GLY A 501 -26.07 -18.21 44.15
CA GLY A 501 -25.49 -17.04 43.47
C GLY A 501 -25.47 -17.15 41.94
N THR A 502 -25.92 -18.26 41.36
CA THR A 502 -26.02 -18.45 39.91
C THR A 502 -27.22 -17.69 39.34
N THR A 503 -27.01 -16.84 38.34
CA THR A 503 -28.08 -16.01 37.77
C THR A 503 -27.96 -15.82 36.26
N VAL A 504 -29.08 -16.03 35.55
CA VAL A 504 -29.27 -15.66 34.15
C VAL A 504 -30.14 -14.41 34.07
N ALA A 505 -29.78 -13.43 33.25
CA ALA A 505 -30.54 -12.20 33.04
C ALA A 505 -30.70 -11.89 31.55
N LEU A 506 -31.92 -11.96 31.04
CA LEU A 506 -32.29 -11.54 29.68
C LEU A 506 -33.17 -10.28 29.77
N ALA A 507 -32.60 -9.10 29.54
CA ALA A 507 -33.31 -7.86 29.85
C ALA A 507 -33.02 -6.69 28.90
N ARG A 508 -33.98 -5.79 28.69
CA ARG A 508 -33.79 -4.53 27.93
C ARG A 508 -33.37 -4.73 26.46
N ASN A 509 -33.65 -5.88 25.85
CA ASN A 509 -33.34 -6.11 24.43
C ASN A 509 -34.51 -5.67 23.55
N ARG A 510 -34.24 -5.15 22.34
CA ARG A 510 -35.24 -4.70 21.37
C ARG A 510 -35.09 -5.43 20.04
N GLN A 511 -36.18 -6.00 19.53
CA GLN A 511 -36.28 -6.61 18.21
C GLN A 511 -37.19 -5.75 17.34
N LEU A 512 -36.69 -5.17 16.25
CA LEU A 512 -37.45 -4.23 15.41
C LEU A 512 -38.43 -4.91 14.43
N ASP A 513 -38.19 -6.17 14.05
CA ASP A 513 -39.05 -6.91 13.12
C ASP A 513 -40.00 -7.84 13.89
N SER A 514 -41.30 -7.56 13.85
CA SER A 514 -42.31 -8.36 14.56
C SER A 514 -42.67 -9.67 13.85
N ARG A 515 -42.13 -9.94 12.64
CA ARG A 515 -42.44 -11.18 11.88
C ARG A 515 -41.60 -12.37 12.31
N ILE A 516 -40.46 -12.13 12.95
CA ILE A 516 -39.55 -13.17 13.45
C ILE A 516 -39.83 -13.35 14.96
N PRO A 517 -39.87 -14.59 15.48
CA PRO A 517 -40.06 -14.80 16.91
C PRO A 517 -38.91 -14.17 17.73
N PHE A 518 -39.20 -13.77 18.97
CA PHE A 518 -38.19 -13.18 19.84
C PHE A 518 -37.14 -14.21 20.28
N VAL A 519 -37.56 -15.47 20.41
CA VAL A 519 -36.72 -16.65 20.63
C VAL A 519 -37.15 -17.71 19.62
N ASN A 520 -36.21 -18.23 18.85
CA ASN A 520 -36.48 -19.24 17.83
C ASN A 520 -36.22 -20.65 18.39
N TYR A 521 -37.13 -21.58 18.08
CA TYR A 521 -37.18 -22.98 18.53
C TYR A 521 -37.51 -23.19 20.01
N PHE A 522 -38.24 -24.28 20.31
CA PHE A 522 -38.74 -24.57 21.66
C PHE A 522 -37.58 -24.86 22.62
N LEU A 523 -37.38 -23.98 23.59
CA LEU A 523 -36.62 -24.22 24.82
C LEU A 523 -37.40 -25.24 25.68
N VAL A 524 -37.49 -26.51 25.26
CA VAL A 524 -38.30 -27.54 25.95
C VAL A 524 -37.71 -27.89 27.33
N SER A 525 -36.44 -27.60 27.58
CA SER A 525 -35.69 -28.11 28.73
C SER A 525 -34.77 -27.03 29.34
N ILE A 526 -35.38 -25.99 29.90
CA ILE A 526 -34.69 -25.13 30.89
C ILE A 526 -34.95 -25.70 32.27
N VAL A 527 -33.89 -26.00 33.02
CA VAL A 527 -33.96 -26.53 34.38
C VAL A 527 -33.32 -25.52 35.33
N VAL A 528 -34.15 -24.84 36.13
CA VAL A 528 -33.69 -23.90 37.15
C VAL A 528 -33.74 -24.58 38.53
N MET A 529 -32.60 -25.04 39.04
CA MET A 529 -32.51 -25.62 40.38
C MET A 529 -32.29 -24.54 41.44
N LEU A 530 -33.26 -24.36 42.34
CA LEU A 530 -33.14 -23.43 43.47
C LEU A 530 -31.87 -23.75 44.29
N PRO A 531 -31.10 -22.73 44.73
CA PRO A 531 -31.42 -21.29 44.74
C PRO A 531 -30.91 -20.49 43.52
N ALA A 532 -30.66 -21.11 42.36
CA ALA A 532 -30.32 -20.38 41.14
C ALA A 532 -31.52 -19.53 40.65
N GLN A 533 -31.22 -18.47 39.90
CA GLN A 533 -32.21 -17.49 39.44
C GLN A 533 -32.15 -17.29 37.92
N PHE A 534 -33.31 -17.19 37.28
CA PHE A 534 -33.44 -16.75 35.90
C PHE A 534 -34.34 -15.52 35.90
N VAL A 535 -33.87 -14.40 35.36
CA VAL A 535 -34.62 -13.14 35.24
C VAL A 535 -34.85 -12.81 33.77
N PHE A 536 -36.10 -12.51 33.42
CA PHE A 536 -36.50 -12.08 32.09
C PHE A 536 -37.35 -10.79 32.19
N GLY A 537 -36.96 -9.68 31.56
CA GLY A 537 -37.81 -8.50 31.67
C GLY A 537 -37.39 -7.26 30.91
N CYS A 538 -38.37 -6.41 30.62
CA CYS A 538 -38.25 -5.25 29.75
C CYS A 538 -37.66 -5.55 28.35
N ASN A 539 -38.00 -6.68 27.75
CA ASN A 539 -37.63 -6.98 26.36
C ASN A 539 -38.75 -6.51 25.41
N LEU A 540 -38.41 -5.90 24.29
CA LEU A 540 -39.35 -5.31 23.33
C LEU A 540 -39.31 -6.03 21.98
N GLN A 541 -40.47 -6.40 21.46
CA GLN A 541 -40.68 -6.87 20.07
C GLN A 541 -41.56 -5.85 19.34
N GLY A 542 -40.96 -5.11 18.41
CA GLY A 542 -41.51 -3.86 17.88
C GLY A 542 -41.67 -2.82 18.99
N GLU A 543 -42.92 -2.42 19.24
CA GLU A 543 -43.30 -1.45 20.29
C GLU A 543 -43.96 -2.13 21.52
N LYS A 544 -44.00 -3.47 21.58
CA LYS A 544 -44.65 -4.23 22.65
C LYS A 544 -43.64 -5.01 23.48
N GLU A 545 -43.94 -5.24 24.75
CA GLU A 545 -43.15 -6.18 25.56
C GLU A 545 -43.24 -7.59 24.97
N ALA A 546 -42.10 -8.26 24.86
CA ALA A 546 -41.99 -9.62 24.33
C ALA A 546 -42.75 -10.61 25.23
N SER A 547 -43.48 -11.53 24.59
CA SER A 547 -44.26 -12.53 25.32
C SER A 547 -43.35 -13.55 25.98
N TYR A 548 -43.64 -13.83 27.25
CA TYR A 548 -43.02 -14.88 28.05
C TYR A 548 -43.79 -16.22 27.97
N ASP A 549 -45.11 -16.15 27.75
CA ASP A 549 -46.01 -17.30 27.85
C ASP A 549 -45.64 -18.41 26.86
N GLY A 550 -45.31 -19.60 27.39
CA GLY A 550 -44.97 -20.79 26.60
C GLY A 550 -43.52 -20.86 26.10
N VAL A 551 -42.65 -19.91 26.48
CA VAL A 551 -41.23 -19.87 26.07
C VAL A 551 -40.29 -20.31 27.20
N PHE A 552 -40.62 -20.01 28.45
CA PHE A 552 -39.80 -20.29 29.64
C PHE A 552 -40.62 -20.98 30.75
N PRO A 553 -39.99 -21.75 31.65
CA PRO A 553 -40.66 -22.47 32.74
C PRO A 553 -41.06 -21.53 33.89
N GLU A 554 -42.09 -21.87 34.69
CA GLU A 554 -42.69 -21.00 35.72
C GLU A 554 -41.70 -20.42 36.76
N GLU A 555 -40.56 -21.07 36.95
CA GLU A 555 -39.48 -20.64 37.86
C GLU A 555 -38.74 -19.37 37.40
N VAL A 556 -38.94 -18.91 36.15
CA VAL A 556 -38.30 -17.68 35.65
C VAL A 556 -39.01 -16.43 36.18
N MET A 557 -38.24 -15.51 36.77
CA MET A 557 -38.74 -14.26 37.34
C MET A 557 -38.93 -13.20 36.25
N VAL A 558 -40.17 -12.74 36.07
CA VAL A 558 -40.54 -11.77 35.03
C VAL A 558 -40.76 -10.37 35.61
N PHE A 559 -40.24 -9.33 34.95
CA PHE A 559 -40.50 -7.93 35.30
C PHE A 559 -40.81 -7.06 34.07
N ARG A 560 -41.59 -5.98 34.27
CA ARG A 560 -42.06 -5.08 33.20
C ARG A 560 -41.09 -3.94 32.94
N CYS A 561 -41.13 -3.36 31.75
CA CYS A 561 -40.46 -2.09 31.46
C CYS A 561 -40.94 -0.99 32.42
N GLY A 562 -40.00 -0.16 32.88
CA GLY A 562 -40.25 0.86 33.89
C GLY A 562 -40.19 0.37 35.34
N THR A 563 -39.97 -0.94 35.58
CA THR A 563 -39.62 -1.48 36.90
C THR A 563 -38.15 -1.89 36.94
N CYS A 564 -37.50 -1.71 38.09
CA CYS A 564 -36.12 -2.12 38.27
C CYS A 564 -36.04 -3.46 39.01
N ASN A 565 -35.36 -4.43 38.41
CA ASN A 565 -34.99 -5.68 39.06
C ASN A 565 -33.49 -5.63 39.36
N ASP A 566 -33.13 -5.82 40.63
CA ASP A 566 -31.76 -5.67 41.13
C ASP A 566 -30.78 -6.62 40.39
N ASP A 567 -31.13 -7.90 40.20
CA ASP A 567 -30.29 -8.90 39.52
C ASP A 567 -30.16 -8.66 38.00
N ALA A 568 -31.19 -8.09 37.37
CA ALA A 568 -31.13 -7.69 35.97
C ALA A 568 -30.42 -6.35 35.75
N ALA A 569 -30.36 -5.46 36.75
CA ALA A 569 -29.68 -4.17 36.66
C ALA A 569 -28.19 -4.31 36.99
N CYS A 570 -27.87 -5.06 38.03
CA CYS A 570 -26.57 -5.03 38.68
C CYS A 570 -25.92 -6.39 38.78
N TYR A 571 -24.59 -6.42 38.73
CA TYR A 571 -23.83 -7.58 39.14
C TYR A 571 -23.78 -7.62 40.67
N MET A 572 -24.75 -8.33 41.26
CA MET A 572 -25.05 -8.29 42.69
C MET A 572 -23.86 -8.60 43.63
N PRO A 573 -22.94 -9.55 43.34
CA PRO A 573 -21.78 -9.76 44.21
C PRO A 573 -20.88 -8.52 44.36
N GLY A 574 -20.83 -7.68 43.34
CA GLY A 574 -20.08 -6.42 43.30
C GLY A 574 -20.87 -5.18 43.71
N THR A 575 -22.15 -5.33 44.02
CA THR A 575 -23.04 -4.21 44.26
C THR A 575 -23.13 -3.90 45.76
N GLU A 576 -22.96 -2.62 46.11
CA GLU A 576 -23.14 -2.11 47.47
C GLU A 576 -24.62 -1.71 47.69
N SER A 577 -25.20 -1.00 46.73
CA SER A 577 -26.62 -0.60 46.76
C SER A 577 -27.19 -0.40 45.35
N VAL A 578 -28.50 -0.54 45.20
CA VAL A 578 -29.24 -0.32 43.95
C VAL A 578 -30.23 0.83 44.13
N ASP A 579 -30.12 1.87 43.31
CA ASP A 579 -31.16 2.89 43.20
C ASP A 579 -32.28 2.37 42.30
N ARG A 580 -33.35 1.85 42.92
CA ARG A 580 -34.49 1.24 42.21
C ARG A 580 -35.32 2.24 41.39
N SER A 581 -35.15 3.55 41.60
CA SER A 581 -35.88 4.58 40.85
C SER A 581 -35.23 4.89 39.50
N LEU A 582 -33.90 4.85 39.45
CA LEU A 582 -33.10 5.08 38.25
C LEU A 582 -32.56 3.78 37.65
N CYS A 583 -32.69 2.67 38.37
CA CYS A 583 -32.11 1.37 38.07
C CYS A 583 -30.59 1.43 37.89
N LEU A 584 -29.93 2.15 38.80
CA LEU A 584 -28.49 2.37 38.83
C LEU A 584 -27.82 1.60 39.97
N CYS A 585 -26.66 1.05 39.69
CA CYS A 585 -25.88 0.26 40.64
C CYS A 585 -24.77 1.12 41.25
N ARG A 586 -24.58 1.02 42.57
CA ARG A 586 -23.40 1.53 43.24
C ARG A 586 -22.49 0.36 43.58
N CYS A 587 -21.25 0.44 43.11
CA CYS A 587 -20.31 -0.67 43.15
C CYS A 587 -19.47 -0.63 44.42
N ARG A 588 -19.13 -1.81 44.94
CA ARG A 588 -18.15 -1.97 46.03
C ARG A 588 -16.76 -1.65 45.49
N ASP A 589 -15.84 -1.35 46.41
CA ASP A 589 -14.43 -1.16 46.07
C ASP A 589 -13.88 -2.37 45.29
N GLY A 590 -13.26 -2.11 44.13
CA GLY A 590 -12.72 -3.14 43.22
C GLY A 590 -13.68 -3.64 42.14
N TRP A 591 -14.86 -3.02 41.97
CA TRP A 591 -15.84 -3.34 40.93
C TRP A 591 -16.09 -2.13 40.02
N HIS A 592 -16.36 -2.36 38.73
CA HIS A 592 -16.26 -1.32 37.70
C HIS A 592 -17.53 -1.15 36.86
N GLY A 593 -17.71 0.07 36.31
CA GLY A 593 -18.79 0.39 35.37
C GLY A 593 -20.19 0.52 35.99
N ALA A 594 -21.18 0.85 35.16
CA ALA A 594 -22.56 1.07 35.60
C ALA A 594 -23.25 -0.21 36.14
N SER A 595 -22.78 -1.38 35.73
CA SER A 595 -23.31 -2.69 36.14
C SER A 595 -22.50 -3.35 37.26
N CYS A 596 -21.45 -2.71 37.78
CA CYS A 596 -20.55 -3.24 38.82
C CYS A 596 -19.89 -4.57 38.46
N LEU A 597 -19.25 -4.65 37.30
CA LEU A 597 -18.59 -5.84 36.77
C LEU A 597 -17.27 -6.17 37.51
N PRO A 598 -16.85 -7.44 37.54
CA PRO A 598 -15.64 -7.89 38.25
C PRO A 598 -14.33 -7.48 37.56
N PHE A 599 -14.42 -6.85 36.39
CA PHE A 599 -13.30 -6.41 35.57
C PHE A 599 -13.51 -4.97 35.13
N GLU A 600 -12.41 -4.24 34.96
CA GLU A 600 -12.43 -2.92 34.35
C GLU A 600 -12.71 -3.09 32.85
N VAL A 601 -13.83 -2.55 32.39
CA VAL A 601 -14.08 -2.41 30.96
C VAL A 601 -13.20 -1.24 30.48
N PRO A 602 -12.22 -1.44 29.59
CA PRO A 602 -11.39 -0.35 29.12
C PRO A 602 -12.26 0.72 28.45
N ASP A 603 -12.14 1.97 28.89
CA ASP A 603 -12.61 3.14 28.16
C ASP A 603 -11.47 3.61 27.27
N THR A 604 -11.41 3.11 26.03
CA THR A 604 -10.36 3.51 25.09
C THR A 604 -10.77 4.74 24.31
N VAL A 605 -10.19 5.86 24.74
CA VAL A 605 -9.78 6.94 23.87
C VAL A 605 -8.84 6.34 22.82
N VAL A 606 -9.29 6.27 21.56
CA VAL A 606 -8.39 6.09 20.42
C VAL A 606 -7.34 7.20 20.54
N PRO A 607 -6.04 6.89 20.73
CA PRO A 607 -5.02 7.92 20.71
C PRO A 607 -5.15 8.67 19.39
N PRO A 608 -5.08 10.01 19.36
CA PRO A 608 -4.99 10.72 18.09
C PRO A 608 -3.74 10.19 17.38
N LEU A 609 -3.96 9.40 16.33
CA LEU A 609 -2.89 8.84 15.54
C LEU A 609 -2.12 10.02 14.91
N PRO A 610 -0.80 10.07 15.03
CA PRO A 610 -0.02 10.74 14.00
C PRO A 610 -0.45 10.14 12.66
N GLU A 611 -0.75 10.99 11.68
CA GLU A 611 -0.99 10.55 10.30
C GLU A 611 0.09 9.52 9.93
N ARG A 612 -0.31 8.36 9.40
CA ARG A 612 0.65 7.41 8.83
C ARG A 612 1.51 8.18 7.85
N ALA A 613 2.82 7.95 7.89
CA ALA A 613 3.67 8.42 6.81
C ALA A 613 3.18 7.72 5.53
N VAL A 614 2.48 8.47 4.70
CA VAL A 614 2.01 8.05 3.39
C VAL A 614 3.26 7.78 2.57
N ASP A 615 3.36 6.57 2.02
CA ASP A 615 4.42 6.26 1.09
C ASP A 615 4.17 7.08 -0.19
N GLY A 616 4.87 8.20 -0.34
CA GLY A 616 4.72 9.12 -1.48
C GLY A 616 5.22 8.52 -2.81
N ASP A 617 5.62 7.24 -2.81
CA ASP A 617 6.13 6.51 -3.95
C ASP A 617 5.03 6.14 -4.95
N THR A 618 5.13 6.70 -6.15
CA THR A 618 4.39 6.27 -7.34
C THR A 618 4.69 4.81 -7.69
N SER A 619 3.69 3.93 -7.73
CA SER A 619 3.85 2.56 -8.24
C SER A 619 3.62 2.53 -9.75
N CYS A 620 4.69 2.66 -10.54
CA CYS A 620 4.61 2.47 -11.99
C CYS A 620 4.96 1.02 -12.37
N VAL A 621 4.01 0.28 -12.92
CA VAL A 621 4.29 -1.02 -13.54
C VAL A 621 4.45 -0.81 -15.04
N VAL A 622 5.62 -1.16 -15.59
CA VAL A 622 5.99 -0.82 -16.96
C VAL A 622 6.40 -2.04 -17.78
N ASN A 623 5.84 -2.21 -18.98
CA ASN A 623 6.27 -3.18 -20.01
C ASN A 623 6.36 -4.64 -19.56
N GLN A 624 5.42 -5.08 -18.72
CA GLN A 624 5.32 -6.47 -18.26
C GLN A 624 4.15 -7.19 -18.93
N THR A 625 4.20 -8.52 -19.00
CA THR A 625 3.03 -9.36 -19.31
C THR A 625 2.65 -10.09 -18.03
N LEU A 626 1.45 -9.86 -17.53
CA LEU A 626 0.99 -10.33 -16.22
C LEU A 626 -0.36 -11.02 -16.35
N THR A 627 -0.59 -12.02 -15.49
CA THR A 627 -1.92 -12.61 -15.29
C THR A 627 -2.69 -11.84 -14.23
N SER A 628 -2.10 -11.51 -13.09
CA SER A 628 -2.70 -10.62 -12.09
C SER A 628 -1.66 -9.67 -11.51
N LEU A 629 -2.10 -8.52 -11.03
CA LEU A 629 -1.24 -7.52 -10.40
C LEU A 629 -1.87 -7.07 -9.09
N THR A 630 -1.29 -7.50 -7.97
CA THR A 630 -1.62 -6.97 -6.65
C THR A 630 -0.88 -5.64 -6.46
N LEU A 631 -1.63 -4.54 -6.48
CA LEU A 631 -1.10 -3.20 -6.22
C LEU A 631 -1.18 -2.89 -4.72
N ASN A 632 -0.16 -2.20 -4.19
CA ASN A 632 -0.26 -1.62 -2.86
C ASN A 632 -1.22 -0.42 -2.90
N MET A 633 -2.44 -0.61 -2.41
CA MET A 633 -3.53 0.39 -2.44
C MET A 633 -3.28 1.59 -1.52
N TRP A 634 -2.27 1.54 -0.64
CA TRP A 634 -1.90 2.65 0.23
C TRP A 634 -1.06 3.75 -0.43
N LYS A 635 -0.91 3.69 -1.76
CA LYS A 635 -0.21 4.70 -2.55
C LYS A 635 -1.19 5.72 -3.09
N THR A 636 -0.80 6.98 -3.06
CA THR A 636 -1.60 8.05 -3.68
C THR A 636 -1.46 8.09 -5.19
N HIS A 637 -0.46 7.40 -5.76
CA HIS A 637 -0.21 7.41 -7.20
C HIS A 637 0.07 6.00 -7.74
N HIS A 638 -0.78 5.58 -8.67
CA HIS A 638 -0.67 4.33 -9.42
C HIS A 638 -0.49 4.63 -10.90
N CYS A 639 0.47 3.96 -11.54
CA CYS A 639 0.73 4.08 -12.96
C CYS A 639 0.91 2.68 -13.58
N VAL A 640 0.28 2.43 -14.72
CA VAL A 640 0.45 1.19 -15.47
C VAL A 640 0.72 1.55 -16.93
N LEU A 641 1.93 1.26 -17.40
CA LEU A 641 2.42 1.72 -18.70
C LEU A 641 2.88 0.55 -19.56
N GLY A 642 2.25 0.33 -20.72
CA GLY A 642 2.72 -0.72 -21.65
C GLY A 642 2.54 -2.16 -21.15
N VAL A 643 1.70 -2.39 -20.13
CA VAL A 643 1.50 -3.72 -19.54
C VAL A 643 0.45 -4.51 -20.33
N THR A 644 0.68 -5.81 -20.49
CA THR A 644 -0.27 -6.74 -21.12
C THR A 644 -0.89 -7.66 -20.08
N PHE A 645 -2.22 -7.64 -19.95
CA PHE A 645 -3.03 -8.54 -19.14
C PHE A 645 -3.71 -9.58 -20.04
N SER A 646 -3.59 -10.87 -19.70
CA SER A 646 -4.07 -11.98 -20.54
C SER A 646 -4.71 -13.07 -19.70
N GLY A 647 -5.94 -13.45 -20.04
CA GLY A 647 -6.68 -14.56 -19.43
C GLY A 647 -7.96 -14.13 -18.72
N VAL A 648 -8.83 -15.09 -18.44
CA VAL A 648 -10.17 -14.84 -17.86
C VAL A 648 -10.08 -14.41 -16.38
N ASP A 649 -9.09 -14.91 -15.64
CA ASP A 649 -8.84 -14.52 -14.25
C ASP A 649 -7.92 -13.30 -14.12
N ALA A 650 -7.61 -12.65 -15.26
CA ALA A 650 -6.69 -11.53 -15.29
C ALA A 650 -7.42 -10.21 -15.04
N ALA A 651 -7.57 -9.86 -13.76
CA ALA A 651 -8.15 -8.59 -13.34
C ALA A 651 -7.08 -7.65 -12.78
N LEU A 652 -7.12 -6.39 -13.20
CA LEU A 652 -6.47 -5.28 -12.50
C LEU A 652 -7.56 -4.51 -11.75
N THR A 653 -7.64 -4.70 -10.44
CA THR A 653 -8.71 -4.17 -9.62
C THR A 653 -8.19 -3.08 -8.67
N PHE A 654 -8.87 -1.94 -8.65
CA PHE A 654 -8.66 -0.84 -7.71
C PHE A 654 -9.86 -0.77 -6.76
N SER A 655 -9.66 -1.15 -5.50
CA SER A 655 -10.68 -1.08 -4.44
C SER A 655 -10.49 0.21 -3.64
N PHE A 656 -11.44 1.15 -3.74
CA PHE A 656 -11.31 2.46 -3.09
C PHE A 656 -11.40 2.38 -1.57
N ASP A 657 -12.16 1.44 -1.01
CA ASP A 657 -12.23 1.22 0.44
C ASP A 657 -10.87 0.81 1.05
N SER A 658 -9.92 0.35 0.22
CA SER A 658 -8.57 -0.03 0.62
C SER A 658 -7.53 1.09 0.41
N MET A 659 -7.93 2.28 -0.05
CA MET A 659 -7.05 3.40 -0.39
C MET A 659 -7.09 4.53 0.65
N PRO A 660 -6.04 5.37 0.75
CA PRO A 660 -5.99 6.50 1.68
C PRO A 660 -6.73 7.71 1.10
N LEU A 661 -8.05 7.60 0.94
CA LEU A 661 -8.90 8.58 0.26
C LEU A 661 -9.03 9.96 0.96
N HIS A 662 -8.37 10.15 2.11
CA HIS A 662 -8.15 11.48 2.70
C HIS A 662 -7.08 12.28 1.94
N LEU A 663 -6.41 11.67 0.95
CA LEU A 663 -5.40 12.28 0.10
C LEU A 663 -5.81 12.20 -1.37
N PRO A 664 -5.32 13.11 -2.24
CA PRO A 664 -5.57 13.02 -3.67
C PRO A 664 -4.97 11.73 -4.25
N ILE A 665 -5.82 10.83 -4.72
CA ILE A 665 -5.39 9.59 -5.39
C ILE A 665 -5.36 9.81 -6.90
N ASN A 666 -4.31 9.34 -7.57
CA ASN A 666 -4.11 9.45 -9.00
C ASN A 666 -3.78 8.07 -9.61
N ILE A 667 -4.64 7.59 -10.51
CA ILE A 667 -4.51 6.31 -11.18
C ILE A 667 -4.39 6.57 -12.68
N THR A 668 -3.27 6.15 -13.28
CA THR A 668 -2.98 6.34 -14.69
C THR A 668 -2.67 5.02 -15.39
N LEU A 669 -3.33 4.75 -16.50
CA LEU A 669 -3.07 3.61 -17.36
C LEU A 669 -2.85 4.11 -18.79
N THR A 670 -1.69 3.78 -19.38
CA THR A 670 -1.36 4.21 -20.74
C THR A 670 -0.67 3.09 -21.51
N TRP A 671 -0.96 2.95 -22.81
CA TRP A 671 -0.35 1.91 -23.67
C TRP A 671 -0.61 0.47 -23.21
N CYS A 672 -1.63 0.23 -22.36
CA CYS A 672 -1.92 -1.10 -21.82
C CYS A 672 -2.66 -1.97 -22.84
N THR A 673 -2.49 -3.30 -22.74
CA THR A 673 -3.22 -4.26 -23.57
C THR A 673 -3.94 -5.27 -22.68
N PHE A 674 -5.26 -5.35 -22.78
CA PHE A 674 -6.07 -6.38 -22.12
C PHE A 674 -6.57 -7.36 -23.18
N ARG A 675 -6.40 -8.66 -22.94
CA ARG A 675 -6.86 -9.68 -23.88
C ARG A 675 -7.38 -10.95 -23.21
N GLU A 676 -8.13 -11.73 -23.97
CA GLU A 676 -8.53 -13.11 -23.60
C GLU A 676 -9.37 -13.21 -22.32
N GLY A 677 -10.23 -12.22 -22.06
CA GLY A 677 -11.10 -12.19 -20.88
C GLY A 677 -10.63 -11.24 -19.78
N ALA A 678 -9.47 -10.61 -19.92
CA ALA A 678 -8.92 -9.73 -18.89
C ALA A 678 -9.80 -8.49 -18.64
N ALA A 679 -9.85 -8.02 -17.39
CA ALA A 679 -10.66 -6.89 -16.95
C ALA A 679 -9.84 -5.81 -16.21
N LEU A 680 -10.26 -4.56 -16.37
CA LEU A 680 -9.81 -3.42 -15.57
C LEU A 680 -10.99 -2.96 -14.71
N GLU A 681 -10.85 -2.97 -13.40
CA GLU A 681 -11.95 -2.79 -12.46
C GLU A 681 -11.68 -1.66 -11.46
N PHE A 682 -12.65 -0.79 -11.27
CA PHE A 682 -12.68 0.26 -10.26
C PHE A 682 -13.92 0.07 -9.39
N VAL A 683 -13.72 -0.24 -8.11
CA VAL A 683 -14.78 -0.66 -7.20
C VAL A 683 -14.84 0.30 -6.01
N GLY A 684 -15.98 0.96 -5.84
CA GLY A 684 -16.27 1.81 -4.69
C GLY A 684 -17.14 1.11 -3.64
N GLY A 685 -17.48 1.84 -2.58
CA GLY A 685 -18.19 1.32 -1.41
C GLY A 685 -18.81 2.43 -0.57
N ALA A 686 -19.58 2.03 0.45
CA ALA A 686 -20.31 2.98 1.30
C ALA A 686 -19.37 3.87 2.16
N GLU A 687 -18.20 3.36 2.54
CA GLU A 687 -17.21 4.13 3.31
C GLU A 687 -16.40 5.07 2.42
N SER A 688 -16.00 4.62 1.23
CA SER A 688 -15.28 5.45 0.26
C SER A 688 -16.13 6.55 -0.38
N ALA A 689 -17.46 6.40 -0.43
CA ALA A 689 -18.38 7.39 -1.02
C ALA A 689 -18.33 8.77 -0.36
N GLU A 690 -17.97 8.87 0.92
CA GLU A 690 -17.85 10.15 1.65
C GLU A 690 -16.44 10.76 1.57
N SER A 691 -15.52 10.12 0.85
CA SER A 691 -14.11 10.52 0.80
C SER A 691 -13.79 11.46 -0.36
N ALA A 692 -12.63 12.14 -0.29
CA ALA A 692 -12.17 13.06 -1.31
C ALA A 692 -11.75 12.33 -2.61
N GLY A 693 -11.92 13.03 -3.74
CA GLY A 693 -11.97 12.41 -5.06
C GLY A 693 -10.69 11.81 -5.62
N VAL A 694 -10.90 10.84 -6.52
CA VAL A 694 -9.87 10.09 -7.22
C VAL A 694 -9.74 10.58 -8.66
N LEU A 695 -8.52 10.84 -9.10
CA LEU A 695 -8.18 11.12 -10.49
C LEU A 695 -7.89 9.81 -11.21
N ILE A 696 -8.63 9.48 -12.26
CA ILE A 696 -8.44 8.26 -13.05
C ILE A 696 -8.25 8.64 -14.52
N ARG A 697 -7.17 8.16 -15.13
CA ARG A 697 -6.86 8.34 -16.56
C ARG A 697 -6.51 7.01 -17.19
N VAL A 698 -7.34 6.56 -18.13
CA VAL A 698 -7.06 5.41 -19.00
C VAL A 698 -6.91 5.95 -20.41
N SER A 699 -5.76 5.74 -21.03
CA SER A 699 -5.46 6.25 -22.37
C SER A 699 -4.71 5.23 -23.23
N GLN A 700 -4.83 5.31 -24.55
CA GLN A 700 -4.01 4.53 -25.50
C GLN A 700 -4.03 3.04 -25.22
N THR A 701 -5.20 2.51 -24.85
CA THR A 701 -5.34 1.13 -24.36
C THR A 701 -5.95 0.24 -25.44
N VAL A 702 -5.41 -0.97 -25.61
CA VAL A 702 -5.93 -1.96 -26.54
C VAL A 702 -6.73 -3.00 -25.76
N MET A 703 -7.98 -3.24 -26.15
CA MET A 703 -8.85 -4.23 -25.51
C MET A 703 -9.27 -5.31 -26.50
N ARG A 704 -8.99 -6.58 -26.21
CA ARG A 704 -9.29 -7.72 -27.09
C ARG A 704 -10.10 -8.78 -26.35
N SER A 705 -11.42 -8.74 -26.50
CA SER A 705 -12.33 -9.50 -25.63
C SER A 705 -12.01 -9.21 -24.16
N SER A 706 -12.08 -7.94 -23.77
CA SER A 706 -11.75 -7.37 -22.45
C SER A 706 -12.69 -6.21 -22.12
N VAL A 707 -12.73 -5.75 -20.86
CA VAL A 707 -13.67 -4.71 -20.39
C VAL A 707 -13.03 -3.76 -19.38
N VAL A 708 -13.50 -2.49 -19.36
CA VAL A 708 -13.35 -1.58 -18.21
C VAL A 708 -14.64 -1.60 -17.39
N VAL A 709 -14.54 -1.82 -16.08
CA VAL A 709 -15.68 -1.87 -15.16
C VAL A 709 -15.55 -0.77 -14.12
N PHE A 710 -16.62 0.00 -13.93
CA PHE A 710 -16.84 0.82 -12.74
C PHE A 710 -18.03 0.23 -11.98
N ALA A 711 -17.89 0.04 -10.68
CA ALA A 711 -18.91 -0.59 -9.85
C ALA A 711 -19.18 0.19 -8.56
N LEU A 712 -20.44 0.21 -8.16
CA LEU A 712 -20.94 0.78 -6.90
C LEU A 712 -20.72 2.30 -6.76
N ALA A 713 -20.83 2.83 -5.54
CA ALA A 713 -20.70 4.25 -5.26
C ALA A 713 -19.21 4.67 -5.26
N LEU A 714 -18.84 5.57 -6.17
CA LEU A 714 -17.47 6.09 -6.24
C LEU A 714 -17.26 7.24 -5.23
N PRO A 715 -16.01 7.52 -4.81
CA PRO A 715 -15.72 8.68 -3.96
C PRO A 715 -16.24 10.00 -4.57
N GLN A 716 -16.62 10.95 -3.73
CA GLN A 716 -17.03 12.28 -4.17
C GLN A 716 -15.87 13.00 -4.87
N HIS A 717 -16.15 13.88 -5.83
CA HIS A 717 -15.13 14.66 -6.55
C HIS A 717 -14.15 13.85 -7.43
N CYS A 718 -14.53 12.65 -7.87
CA CYS A 718 -13.73 11.90 -8.84
C CYS A 718 -13.67 12.61 -10.21
N ASP A 719 -12.51 12.57 -10.85
CA ASP A 719 -12.31 13.00 -12.24
C ASP A 719 -11.76 11.82 -13.05
N ILE A 720 -12.60 11.25 -13.90
CA ILE A 720 -12.36 9.99 -14.60
C ILE A 720 -12.38 10.25 -16.11
N ALA A 721 -11.33 9.81 -16.81
CA ALA A 721 -11.29 9.82 -18.27
C ALA A 721 -10.77 8.50 -18.84
N VAL A 722 -11.59 7.85 -19.66
CA VAL A 722 -11.26 6.67 -20.47
C VAL A 722 -11.22 7.10 -21.93
N THR A 723 -10.02 7.23 -22.48
CA THR A 723 -9.80 7.82 -23.80
C THR A 723 -8.90 6.99 -24.70
N GLU A 724 -8.98 7.16 -26.02
CA GLU A 724 -8.06 6.53 -26.98
C GLU A 724 -7.99 5.00 -26.80
N VAL A 725 -9.14 4.35 -26.74
CA VAL A 725 -9.24 2.89 -26.55
C VAL A 725 -9.55 2.21 -27.89
N ASP A 726 -8.70 1.27 -28.30
CA ASP A 726 -8.94 0.41 -29.47
C ASP A 726 -9.44 -0.96 -29.00
N ALA A 727 -10.74 -1.22 -29.18
CA ALA A 727 -11.42 -2.40 -28.68
C ALA A 727 -11.88 -3.36 -29.79
N VAL A 728 -11.58 -4.65 -29.66
CA VAL A 728 -12.07 -5.72 -30.53
C VAL A 728 -12.74 -6.80 -29.68
N GLN A 729 -14.06 -6.98 -29.84
CA GLN A 729 -14.85 -7.97 -29.10
C GLN A 729 -15.16 -9.19 -29.97
N SER A 730 -14.73 -10.38 -29.54
CA SER A 730 -14.95 -11.64 -30.30
C SER A 730 -15.56 -12.78 -29.47
N SER A 731 -15.50 -12.69 -28.14
CA SER A 731 -15.94 -13.72 -27.20
C SER A 731 -16.60 -13.09 -25.97
N ILE A 732 -17.62 -13.75 -25.42
CA ILE A 732 -18.30 -13.34 -24.18
C ILE A 732 -17.27 -13.29 -23.06
N LEU A 733 -17.31 -12.21 -22.31
CA LEU A 733 -16.47 -11.96 -21.16
C LEU A 733 -17.06 -12.57 -19.90
N PHE A 734 -16.20 -13.10 -19.05
CA PHE A 734 -16.52 -13.58 -17.72
C PHE A 734 -15.68 -12.77 -16.74
N TRP A 735 -16.33 -12.03 -15.84
CA TRP A 735 -15.69 -11.37 -14.71
C TRP A 735 -16.43 -11.77 -13.42
N PRO A 736 -15.77 -11.76 -12.25
CA PRO A 736 -16.36 -12.22 -10.98
C PRO A 736 -17.63 -11.43 -10.61
N ASP A 737 -18.54 -12.07 -9.87
CA ASP A 737 -19.74 -11.48 -9.23
C ASP A 737 -20.89 -10.93 -10.09
N SER A 738 -20.79 -10.88 -11.42
CA SER A 738 -21.92 -10.46 -12.29
C SER A 738 -22.77 -11.62 -12.80
N VAL A 739 -24.08 -11.53 -12.58
CA VAL A 739 -25.10 -12.43 -13.18
C VAL A 739 -25.33 -12.09 -14.67
N SER A 740 -24.98 -10.87 -15.12
CA SER A 740 -25.25 -10.37 -16.48
C SER A 740 -24.04 -10.49 -17.40
N LYS A 741 -24.14 -11.40 -18.37
CA LYS A 741 -23.08 -11.82 -19.30
C LYS A 741 -23.25 -11.14 -20.65
N ARG A 742 -22.68 -9.95 -20.86
CA ARG A 742 -22.75 -9.24 -22.15
C ARG A 742 -21.42 -8.63 -22.58
N LEU A 743 -21.27 -8.47 -23.89
CA LEU A 743 -20.10 -7.86 -24.54
C LEU A 743 -20.18 -6.35 -24.45
N SER A 744 -19.27 -5.69 -23.74
CA SER A 744 -19.14 -4.23 -23.68
C SER A 744 -17.68 -3.79 -23.56
N VAL A 745 -17.40 -2.56 -24.01
CA VAL A 745 -16.08 -1.93 -23.83
C VAL A 745 -15.96 -1.33 -22.43
N VAL A 746 -17.02 -0.64 -22.00
CA VAL A 746 -17.15 -0.08 -20.65
C VAL A 746 -18.46 -0.57 -20.04
N THR A 747 -18.37 -1.07 -18.81
CA THR A 747 -19.51 -1.50 -17.99
C THR A 747 -19.61 -0.62 -16.75
N LEU A 748 -20.83 -0.17 -16.45
CA LEU A 748 -21.19 0.55 -15.24
C LEU A 748 -22.16 -0.32 -14.43
N ASP A 749 -21.71 -0.83 -13.28
CA ASP A 749 -22.51 -1.73 -12.44
C ASP A 749 -22.99 -1.02 -11.18
N ASN A 750 -24.27 -0.63 -11.15
CA ASN A 750 -24.90 0.12 -10.05
C ASN A 750 -24.08 1.35 -9.60
N VAL A 751 -23.60 2.14 -10.56
CA VAL A 751 -22.70 3.26 -10.31
C VAL A 751 -23.45 4.48 -9.79
N GLU A 752 -22.93 5.08 -8.72
CA GLU A 752 -23.34 6.38 -8.19
C GLU A 752 -22.16 7.36 -8.27
N LEU A 753 -22.35 8.45 -9.03
CA LEU A 753 -21.43 9.57 -9.11
C LEU A 753 -22.02 10.75 -8.32
N THR A 754 -21.26 11.22 -7.33
CA THR A 754 -21.60 12.38 -6.50
C THR A 754 -20.51 13.43 -6.64
N ALA A 755 -20.86 14.64 -7.08
CA ALA A 755 -19.92 15.69 -7.45
C ALA A 755 -18.73 15.24 -8.32
N SER A 756 -18.94 14.22 -9.17
CA SER A 756 -17.89 13.48 -9.88
C SER A 756 -18.12 13.48 -11.39
N SER A 757 -17.06 13.33 -12.17
CA SER A 757 -17.14 13.43 -13.61
C SER A 757 -16.47 12.24 -14.33
N LEU A 758 -17.15 11.66 -15.33
CA LEU A 758 -16.71 10.53 -16.13
C LEU A 758 -16.77 10.84 -17.63
N LEU A 759 -15.63 10.79 -18.31
CA LEU A 759 -15.50 10.93 -19.77
C LEU A 759 -15.08 9.61 -20.41
N VAL A 760 -15.84 9.14 -21.40
CA VAL A 760 -15.45 8.10 -22.34
C VAL A 760 -15.28 8.74 -23.72
N GLY A 761 -14.07 8.77 -24.27
CA GLY A 761 -13.80 9.51 -25.49
C GLY A 761 -12.84 8.86 -26.47
N ASN A 762 -12.97 9.13 -27.77
CA ASN A 762 -12.06 8.61 -28.80
C ASN A 762 -11.90 7.07 -28.75
N VAL A 763 -12.98 6.34 -28.45
CA VAL A 763 -12.98 4.88 -28.41
C VAL A 763 -13.29 4.33 -29.80
N ASN A 764 -12.44 3.48 -30.36
CA ASN A 764 -12.72 2.73 -31.59
C ASN A 764 -13.00 1.29 -31.26
N ALA A 765 -14.25 0.86 -31.40
CA ALA A 765 -14.70 -0.46 -30.98
C ALA A 765 -15.30 -1.24 -32.15
N HIS A 766 -14.87 -2.51 -32.31
CA HIS A 766 -15.39 -3.43 -33.32
C HIS A 766 -15.79 -4.77 -32.70
N ALA A 767 -17.02 -5.23 -32.94
CA ALA A 767 -17.53 -6.53 -32.49
C ALA A 767 -17.74 -7.50 -33.66
N SER A 768 -17.23 -8.72 -33.55
CA SER A 768 -17.37 -9.75 -34.60
C SER A 768 -18.62 -10.63 -34.47
N LYS A 769 -19.41 -10.48 -33.40
CA LYS A 769 -20.66 -11.22 -33.12
C LYS A 769 -21.80 -10.25 -32.87
N TYR A 770 -22.97 -10.53 -33.45
CA TYR A 770 -24.21 -9.79 -33.18
C TYR A 770 -24.62 -9.93 -31.71
N GLY A 771 -24.90 -8.81 -31.02
CA GLY A 771 -25.52 -8.81 -29.69
C GLY A 771 -24.82 -8.01 -28.58
N GLY A 772 -23.63 -7.45 -28.83
CA GLY A 772 -22.90 -6.63 -27.85
C GLY A 772 -23.42 -5.20 -27.70
N PHE A 773 -22.97 -4.49 -26.68
CA PHE A 773 -23.22 -3.07 -26.42
C PHE A 773 -21.91 -2.28 -26.43
N GLY A 774 -21.90 -1.04 -26.93
CA GLY A 774 -20.69 -0.21 -26.85
C GLY A 774 -20.32 0.07 -25.40
N LEU A 775 -21.25 0.71 -24.69
CA LEU A 775 -21.27 0.87 -23.24
C LEU A 775 -22.51 0.18 -22.65
N TYR A 776 -22.38 -0.32 -21.43
CA TYR A 776 -23.44 -1.04 -20.74
C TYR A 776 -23.59 -0.63 -19.28
N SER A 777 -24.79 -0.18 -18.88
CA SER A 777 -25.19 -0.06 -17.49
C SER A 777 -26.19 -1.17 -17.14
N THR A 778 -25.83 -2.03 -16.18
CA THR A 778 -26.59 -3.24 -15.76
C THR A 778 -27.70 -2.93 -14.77
N GLY A 779 -27.55 -1.86 -13.98
CA GLY A 779 -28.39 -1.50 -12.84
C GLY A 779 -28.73 -0.02 -12.82
N THR A 780 -28.67 0.61 -11.64
CA THR A 780 -28.95 2.04 -11.51
C THR A 780 -27.70 2.86 -11.80
N LEU A 781 -27.76 3.77 -12.76
CA LEU A 781 -26.77 4.83 -12.95
C LEU A 781 -27.31 6.12 -12.33
N LYS A 782 -26.68 6.60 -11.26
CA LYS A 782 -27.05 7.85 -10.59
C LYS A 782 -25.98 8.92 -10.80
N LEU A 783 -26.41 10.11 -11.20
CA LEU A 783 -25.60 11.31 -11.27
C LEU A 783 -26.25 12.35 -10.34
N VAL A 784 -25.54 12.75 -9.28
CA VAL A 784 -26.04 13.70 -8.27
C VAL A 784 -24.99 14.75 -7.91
N ASP A 785 -25.42 15.88 -7.36
CA ASP A 785 -24.57 16.96 -6.83
C ASP A 785 -23.56 17.51 -7.86
N GLY A 786 -24.04 17.89 -9.05
CA GLY A 786 -23.19 18.46 -10.10
C GLY A 786 -22.32 17.45 -10.84
N SER A 787 -22.72 16.17 -10.85
CA SER A 787 -21.97 15.10 -11.52
C SER A 787 -22.13 15.11 -13.04
N SER A 788 -21.16 14.54 -13.76
CA SER A 788 -21.23 14.47 -15.22
C SER A 788 -20.78 13.14 -15.83
N LEU A 789 -21.44 12.73 -16.91
CA LEU A 789 -21.07 11.58 -17.73
C LEU A 789 -21.12 11.96 -19.22
N TYR A 790 -19.96 11.90 -19.89
CA TYR A 790 -19.82 12.23 -21.30
C TYR A 790 -19.28 11.05 -22.10
N VAL A 791 -19.95 10.72 -23.21
CA VAL A 791 -19.43 9.79 -24.23
C VAL A 791 -19.28 10.57 -25.54
N ARG A 792 -18.04 10.73 -26.04
CA ARG A 792 -17.82 11.57 -27.23
C ARG A 792 -16.75 11.08 -28.19
N TYR A 793 -16.96 11.35 -29.48
CA TYR A 793 -16.01 11.00 -30.54
C TYR A 793 -15.66 9.50 -30.59
N CYS A 794 -16.56 8.63 -30.12
CA CYS A 794 -16.39 7.18 -30.16
C CYS A 794 -16.98 6.61 -31.46
N SER A 795 -16.37 5.54 -31.97
CA SER A 795 -16.82 4.81 -33.15
C SER A 795 -17.10 3.35 -32.81
N PHE A 796 -18.33 2.89 -33.06
CA PHE A 796 -18.78 1.53 -32.78
C PHE A 796 -19.18 0.79 -34.06
N ASP A 797 -18.61 -0.39 -34.28
CA ASP A 797 -18.92 -1.29 -35.39
C ASP A 797 -19.35 -2.67 -34.88
N GLY A 798 -20.44 -3.24 -35.41
CA GLY A 798 -20.95 -4.56 -35.03
C GLY A 798 -21.71 -4.65 -33.70
N TYR A 799 -21.96 -3.53 -33.01
CA TYR A 799 -22.71 -3.48 -31.75
C TYR A 799 -24.21 -3.29 -31.97
N THR A 800 -25.04 -3.76 -31.03
CA THR A 800 -26.51 -3.58 -31.06
C THR A 800 -26.91 -2.18 -30.62
N HIS A 801 -26.34 -1.71 -29.52
CA HIS A 801 -26.61 -0.36 -28.98
C HIS A 801 -25.27 0.32 -28.72
N MET A 802 -25.18 1.62 -28.99
CA MET A 802 -24.00 2.40 -28.61
C MET A 802 -23.91 2.52 -27.09
N PHE A 803 -25.01 2.88 -26.42
CA PHE A 803 -25.11 2.82 -24.95
C PHE A 803 -26.43 2.17 -24.54
N HIS A 804 -26.35 1.05 -23.82
CA HIS A 804 -27.47 0.43 -23.13
C HIS A 804 -27.48 0.86 -21.66
N VAL A 805 -28.57 1.47 -21.20
CA VAL A 805 -28.77 1.91 -19.83
C VAL A 805 -30.00 1.23 -19.24
N ASN A 806 -29.86 0.61 -18.06
CA ASN A 806 -30.98 -0.06 -17.41
C ASN A 806 -31.89 0.97 -16.71
N ILE A 807 -31.38 1.68 -15.69
CA ILE A 807 -32.07 2.77 -14.99
C ILE A 807 -31.14 4.00 -14.96
N LEU A 808 -31.64 5.20 -15.26
CA LEU A 808 -30.89 6.46 -15.12
C LEU A 808 -31.62 7.43 -14.19
N ASN A 809 -30.89 7.98 -13.23
CA ASN A 809 -31.34 9.14 -12.47
C ASN A 809 -30.26 10.23 -12.52
N ALA A 810 -30.54 11.33 -13.20
CA ALA A 810 -29.69 12.53 -13.21
C ALA A 810 -30.41 13.64 -12.47
N SER A 811 -29.91 14.02 -11.30
CA SER A 811 -30.51 15.05 -10.46
C SER A 811 -29.45 16.01 -9.92
N ASP A 812 -29.90 17.14 -9.40
CA ASP A 812 -29.08 18.16 -8.75
C ASP A 812 -27.91 18.60 -9.64
N HIS A 813 -28.24 19.42 -10.64
CA HIS A 813 -27.26 20.09 -11.51
C HIS A 813 -26.34 19.13 -12.31
N SER A 814 -26.79 17.91 -12.58
CA SER A 814 -25.99 16.84 -13.21
C SER A 814 -26.16 16.76 -14.73
N VAL A 815 -25.20 16.15 -15.43
CA VAL A 815 -25.18 16.06 -16.90
C VAL A 815 -24.91 14.64 -17.42
N PHE A 816 -25.78 14.13 -18.28
CA PHE A 816 -25.54 12.94 -19.11
C PHE A 816 -25.45 13.34 -20.59
N ALA A 817 -24.42 12.93 -21.32
CA ALA A 817 -24.23 13.39 -22.70
C ALA A 817 -23.62 12.34 -23.65
N LEU A 818 -24.24 12.15 -24.82
CA LEU A 818 -23.73 11.41 -25.98
C LEU A 818 -23.45 12.39 -27.13
N LEU A 819 -22.18 12.68 -27.41
CA LEU A 819 -21.78 13.75 -28.34
C LEU A 819 -20.90 13.27 -29.50
N ASN A 820 -21.32 13.53 -30.74
CA ASN A 820 -20.49 13.32 -31.94
C ASN A 820 -19.91 11.90 -32.08
N ASN A 821 -20.68 10.87 -31.72
CA ASN A 821 -20.27 9.48 -31.87
C ASN A 821 -20.73 8.90 -33.20
N THR A 822 -20.04 7.88 -33.70
CA THR A 822 -20.38 7.17 -34.94
C THR A 822 -20.72 5.71 -34.68
N MET A 823 -21.72 5.21 -35.39
CA MET A 823 -22.10 3.78 -35.36
C MET A 823 -22.30 3.27 -36.78
N SER A 824 -21.53 2.27 -37.21
CA SER A 824 -21.61 1.76 -38.59
C SER A 824 -23.00 1.20 -38.92
N SER A 825 -23.53 0.37 -38.01
CA SER A 825 -24.84 -0.24 -38.03
C SER A 825 -25.23 -0.66 -36.61
N GLY A 826 -26.52 -0.65 -36.30
CA GLY A 826 -27.01 -1.03 -34.98
C GLY A 826 -28.51 -0.82 -34.83
N LYS A 827 -29.02 -1.04 -33.62
CA LYS A 827 -30.42 -0.82 -33.26
C LYS A 827 -30.64 0.57 -32.70
N SER A 828 -29.78 1.07 -31.80
CA SER A 828 -29.88 2.46 -31.34
C SER A 828 -28.61 3.11 -30.82
N PHE A 829 -28.61 4.45 -30.76
CA PHE A 829 -27.56 5.22 -30.07
C PHE A 829 -27.75 5.10 -28.55
N LEU A 830 -28.94 5.42 -28.05
CA LEU A 830 -29.31 5.23 -26.65
C LEU A 830 -30.41 4.17 -26.57
N PHE A 831 -30.19 3.15 -25.75
CA PHE A 831 -31.21 2.18 -25.36
C PHE A 831 -31.47 2.31 -23.87
N GLN A 832 -32.72 2.52 -23.51
CA GLN A 832 -33.21 2.55 -22.16
C GLN A 832 -34.10 1.32 -21.94
N CYS A 833 -33.88 0.62 -20.83
CA CYS A 833 -34.68 -0.53 -20.45
C CYS A 833 -35.83 -0.21 -19.47
N LEU A 834 -35.57 0.57 -18.42
CA LEU A 834 -36.48 0.90 -17.31
C LEU A 834 -36.48 2.41 -17.02
N ASP A 835 -36.90 2.84 -15.83
CA ASP A 835 -37.09 4.24 -15.42
C ASP A 835 -35.93 5.19 -15.76
N PHE A 836 -36.27 6.34 -16.35
CA PHE A 836 -35.37 7.48 -16.58
C PHE A 836 -35.92 8.76 -15.95
N SER A 837 -35.11 9.44 -15.13
CA SER A 837 -35.44 10.73 -14.54
C SER A 837 -34.33 11.76 -14.74
N VAL A 838 -34.72 12.98 -15.11
CA VAL A 838 -33.85 14.16 -15.16
C VAL A 838 -34.52 15.28 -14.37
N SER A 839 -33.95 15.62 -13.21
CA SER A 839 -34.54 16.58 -12.27
C SER A 839 -33.52 17.59 -11.72
N ASP A 840 -34.01 18.58 -10.98
CA ASP A 840 -33.26 19.68 -10.36
C ASP A 840 -32.15 20.25 -11.26
N HIS A 841 -32.55 21.02 -12.28
CA HIS A 841 -31.65 21.73 -13.19
C HIS A 841 -30.65 20.83 -13.94
N SER A 842 -30.94 19.53 -14.11
CA SER A 842 -30.05 18.58 -14.78
C SER A 842 -30.29 18.50 -16.29
N VAL A 843 -29.31 17.96 -17.03
CA VAL A 843 -29.32 17.95 -18.50
C VAL A 843 -29.00 16.57 -19.06
N LEU A 844 -29.82 16.10 -20.01
CA LEU A 844 -29.53 14.93 -20.85
C LEU A 844 -29.36 15.36 -22.30
N ARG A 845 -28.21 15.04 -22.91
CA ARG A 845 -27.88 15.42 -24.30
C ARG A 845 -27.59 14.21 -25.17
N VAL A 846 -28.19 14.16 -26.36
CA VAL A 846 -27.82 13.23 -27.43
C VAL A 846 -27.66 14.06 -28.70
N VAL A 847 -26.43 14.44 -29.02
CA VAL A 847 -26.15 15.46 -30.04
C VAL A 847 -25.08 15.03 -31.04
N GLY A 848 -25.33 15.23 -32.33
CA GLY A 848 -24.34 15.02 -33.39
C GLY A 848 -23.97 13.55 -33.66
N ASN A 849 -24.73 12.59 -33.14
CA ASN A 849 -24.43 11.17 -33.34
C ASN A 849 -24.88 10.71 -34.74
N CYS A 850 -24.06 9.90 -35.40
CA CYS A 850 -24.27 9.53 -36.80
C CYS A 850 -24.11 8.02 -37.03
N GLY A 851 -25.07 7.40 -37.69
CA GLY A 851 -24.98 5.98 -38.00
C GLY A 851 -26.17 5.40 -38.75
N SER A 852 -26.00 4.19 -39.29
CA SER A 852 -27.12 3.43 -39.88
C SER A 852 -27.82 2.60 -38.82
N VAL A 853 -28.55 3.27 -37.91
CA VAL A 853 -29.26 2.63 -36.80
C VAL A 853 -30.77 2.54 -37.04
N SER A 854 -31.44 1.59 -36.39
CA SER A 854 -32.91 1.51 -36.45
C SER A 854 -33.59 2.70 -35.77
N HIS A 855 -33.05 3.17 -34.63
CA HIS A 855 -33.59 4.26 -33.83
C HIS A 855 -32.47 5.14 -33.25
N ALA A 856 -32.62 6.44 -33.07
CA ALA A 856 -31.65 7.22 -32.27
C ALA A 856 -31.83 6.88 -30.78
N ILE A 857 -33.06 7.05 -30.30
CA ILE A 857 -33.49 6.78 -28.93
C ILE A 857 -34.44 5.58 -28.96
N PHE A 858 -34.14 4.59 -28.12
CA PHE A 858 -35.00 3.43 -27.91
C PHE A 858 -35.44 3.41 -26.45
N ALA A 859 -36.70 3.75 -26.21
CA ALA A 859 -37.30 3.85 -24.89
C ALA A 859 -38.29 2.68 -24.68
N ASP A 860 -37.97 1.78 -23.74
CA ASP A 860 -38.88 0.70 -23.34
C ASP A 860 -39.81 1.09 -22.18
N ASP A 861 -39.45 2.11 -21.39
CA ASP A 861 -40.21 2.58 -20.22
C ASP A 861 -40.18 4.11 -20.08
N SER A 862 -40.78 4.63 -19.02
CA SER A 862 -41.17 6.03 -18.83
C SER A 862 -39.99 6.97 -18.58
N TRP A 863 -40.13 8.21 -19.05
CA TRP A 863 -39.22 9.33 -18.81
C TRP A 863 -39.92 10.42 -18.02
N THR A 864 -39.23 10.96 -17.03
CA THR A 864 -39.68 12.13 -16.26
C THR A 864 -38.64 13.23 -16.35
N VAL A 865 -39.10 14.45 -16.68
CA VAL A 865 -38.26 15.65 -16.74
C VAL A 865 -38.91 16.76 -15.92
N GLU A 866 -38.25 17.20 -14.87
CA GLU A 866 -38.82 18.14 -13.91
C GLU A 866 -37.81 19.14 -13.36
N GLU A 867 -38.31 20.17 -12.67
CA GLU A 867 -37.50 21.11 -11.90
C GLU A 867 -36.44 21.83 -12.75
N SER A 868 -36.89 22.46 -13.85
CA SER A 868 -36.06 23.27 -14.76
C SER A 868 -34.94 22.51 -15.47
N SER A 869 -35.19 21.22 -15.77
CA SER A 869 -34.27 20.33 -16.46
C SER A 869 -34.39 20.40 -18.00
N TRP A 870 -33.41 19.84 -18.71
CA TRP A 870 -33.34 19.95 -20.18
C TRP A 870 -32.99 18.63 -20.90
N LEU A 871 -33.82 18.25 -21.87
CA LEU A 871 -33.51 17.23 -22.88
C LEU A 871 -33.07 17.88 -24.19
N ASP A 872 -31.84 17.59 -24.63
CA ASP A 872 -31.21 18.17 -25.83
C ASP A 872 -30.92 17.10 -26.89
N TRP A 873 -31.75 17.02 -27.93
CA TRP A 873 -31.59 16.09 -29.05
C TRP A 873 -31.37 16.85 -30.36
N ARG A 874 -30.10 16.97 -30.77
CA ARG A 874 -29.74 17.78 -31.93
C ARG A 874 -28.81 17.11 -32.92
N ASP A 875 -28.97 17.46 -34.19
CA ASP A 875 -28.02 17.14 -35.28
C ASP A 875 -27.68 15.64 -35.42
N ASN A 876 -28.54 14.74 -34.94
CA ASN A 876 -28.33 13.30 -35.06
C ASN A 876 -28.72 12.83 -36.47
N TYR A 877 -27.95 11.89 -37.03
CA TYR A 877 -28.20 11.27 -38.32
C TYR A 877 -28.38 9.75 -38.18
N VAL A 878 -29.58 9.25 -38.47
CA VAL A 878 -29.94 7.81 -38.34
C VAL A 878 -30.13 7.09 -39.68
N GLY A 879 -29.72 7.71 -40.80
CA GLY A 879 -29.94 7.16 -42.13
C GLY A 879 -31.43 6.98 -42.45
N VAL A 880 -31.84 5.76 -42.79
CA VAL A 880 -33.24 5.40 -43.07
C VAL A 880 -34.04 5.00 -41.83
N GLY A 881 -33.40 5.01 -40.65
CA GLY A 881 -34.02 4.66 -39.37
C GLY A 881 -34.97 5.73 -38.83
N ALA A 882 -35.49 5.47 -37.64
CA ALA A 882 -36.34 6.38 -36.89
C ALA A 882 -35.55 7.23 -35.89
N MET A 883 -36.09 8.37 -35.47
CA MET A 883 -35.55 9.06 -34.30
C MET A 883 -35.88 8.31 -33.00
N PHE A 884 -37.12 7.85 -32.85
CA PHE A 884 -37.63 7.22 -31.63
C PHE A 884 -38.12 5.80 -31.87
N HIS A 885 -38.09 5.00 -30.81
CA HIS A 885 -38.90 3.80 -30.62
C HIS A 885 -39.50 3.89 -29.22
N GLU A 886 -40.81 3.73 -29.13
CA GLU A 886 -41.57 3.75 -27.87
C GLU A 886 -42.33 2.43 -27.76
N SER A 887 -42.29 1.82 -26.57
CA SER A 887 -43.16 0.69 -26.23
C SER A 887 -44.60 1.17 -25.99
N GLU A 888 -45.60 0.28 -26.08
CA GLU A 888 -47.01 0.65 -25.84
C GLU A 888 -47.29 1.22 -24.44
N SER A 889 -46.36 1.02 -23.48
CA SER A 889 -46.43 1.49 -22.10
C SER A 889 -45.48 2.65 -21.77
N THR A 890 -44.82 3.24 -22.76
CA THR A 890 -43.87 4.36 -22.54
C THR A 890 -44.62 5.68 -22.30
N PHE A 891 -44.28 6.40 -21.23
CA PHE A 891 -44.80 7.75 -20.97
C PHE A 891 -43.66 8.76 -20.83
N PHE A 892 -43.72 9.89 -21.54
CA PHE A 892 -42.86 11.04 -21.26
C PHE A 892 -43.65 12.11 -20.52
N THR A 893 -43.20 12.39 -19.30
CA THR A 893 -43.78 13.38 -18.39
C THR A 893 -42.85 14.58 -18.29
N ILE A 894 -43.39 15.79 -18.44
CA ILE A 894 -42.64 17.04 -18.29
C ILE A 894 -43.37 18.06 -17.43
N ASP A 895 -42.63 18.67 -16.50
CA ASP A 895 -43.16 19.74 -15.64
C ASP A 895 -43.28 21.09 -16.38
N GLY A 896 -43.90 22.08 -15.74
CA GLY A 896 -44.13 23.40 -16.33
C GLY A 896 -42.87 24.28 -16.47
N SER A 897 -41.70 23.81 -16.05
CA SER A 897 -40.47 24.61 -16.03
C SER A 897 -39.35 24.05 -16.91
N SER A 898 -39.47 22.79 -17.33
CA SER A 898 -38.46 22.06 -18.10
C SER A 898 -38.59 22.24 -19.61
N VAL A 899 -37.52 21.86 -20.31
CA VAL A 899 -37.35 22.09 -21.76
C VAL A 899 -37.00 20.81 -22.50
N VAL A 900 -37.57 20.64 -23.70
CA VAL A 900 -37.15 19.65 -24.70
C VAL A 900 -36.76 20.35 -25.99
N THR A 901 -35.61 19.99 -26.56
CA THR A 901 -35.15 20.46 -27.86
C THR A 901 -34.97 19.29 -28.81
N LEU A 902 -35.60 19.37 -29.99
CA LEU A 902 -35.46 18.42 -31.10
C LEU A 902 -35.21 19.18 -32.41
N THR A 903 -33.95 19.40 -32.77
CA THR A 903 -33.60 20.21 -33.97
C THR A 903 -32.46 19.62 -34.79
N GLY A 904 -32.42 19.94 -36.09
CA GLY A 904 -31.29 19.58 -36.98
C GLY A 904 -31.15 18.09 -37.32
N CYS A 905 -31.91 17.19 -36.69
CA CYS A 905 -31.82 15.75 -36.89
C CYS A 905 -32.28 15.32 -38.30
N ARG A 906 -31.64 14.27 -38.82
CA ARG A 906 -31.91 13.68 -40.13
C ARG A 906 -32.26 12.21 -39.97
N MET A 907 -33.43 11.82 -40.45
CA MET A 907 -34.05 10.52 -40.20
C MET A 907 -34.92 10.06 -41.37
N GLY A 908 -35.20 8.76 -41.44
CA GLY A 908 -36.19 8.20 -42.36
C GLY A 908 -37.62 8.45 -41.87
N LEU A 909 -37.83 8.28 -40.56
CA LEU A 909 -39.11 8.52 -39.89
C LEU A 909 -38.89 9.07 -38.47
N THR A 910 -39.93 9.60 -37.84
CA THR A 910 -39.87 10.02 -36.43
C THR A 910 -39.97 8.82 -35.49
N GLY A 911 -40.81 7.84 -35.83
CA GLY A 911 -41.05 6.63 -35.00
C GLY A 911 -42.12 6.82 -33.93
N LEU A 912 -42.79 7.97 -33.90
CA LEU A 912 -43.84 8.30 -32.96
C LEU A 912 -45.21 7.83 -33.48
N SER A 913 -45.94 7.08 -32.65
CA SER A 913 -47.32 6.66 -32.92
C SER A 913 -48.36 7.42 -32.08
N GLN A 914 -47.91 8.07 -31.00
CA GLN A 914 -48.64 8.95 -30.11
C GLN A 914 -47.84 10.26 -29.95
N PRO A 915 -48.42 11.32 -29.35
CA PRO A 915 -47.64 12.48 -28.93
C PRO A 915 -46.44 12.07 -28.09
N LEU A 916 -45.25 12.58 -28.42
CA LEU A 916 -44.01 12.32 -27.67
C LEU A 916 -44.22 12.63 -26.18
N LEU A 917 -44.80 13.79 -25.85
CA LEU A 917 -45.12 14.20 -24.48
C LEU A 917 -46.53 13.71 -24.13
N SER A 918 -46.61 12.66 -23.30
CA SER A 918 -47.90 12.07 -22.90
C SER A 918 -48.55 12.80 -21.73
N GLN A 919 -47.75 13.42 -20.86
CA GLN A 919 -48.20 14.30 -19.77
C GLN A 919 -47.31 15.55 -19.72
N ALA A 920 -47.92 16.72 -19.81
CA ALA A 920 -47.19 17.99 -19.79
C ALA A 920 -47.95 19.05 -18.98
N ASP A 921 -47.29 19.61 -17.97
CA ASP A 921 -47.84 20.67 -17.12
C ASP A 921 -47.82 22.02 -17.85
N ALA A 922 -48.74 22.93 -17.51
CA ALA A 922 -48.77 24.25 -18.12
C ALA A 922 -47.45 25.03 -17.87
N GLY A 923 -46.76 25.42 -18.95
CA GLY A 923 -45.54 26.23 -18.89
C GLY A 923 -44.29 25.60 -19.51
N TYR A 924 -44.30 24.27 -19.75
CA TYR A 924 -43.19 23.56 -20.40
C TYR A 924 -42.81 24.20 -21.74
N ARG A 925 -41.58 23.95 -22.21
CA ARG A 925 -41.14 24.39 -23.53
C ARG A 925 -40.66 23.21 -24.36
N PHE A 926 -41.28 23.05 -25.53
CA PHE A 926 -40.83 22.12 -26.55
C PHE A 926 -40.43 22.89 -27.82
N PHE A 927 -39.14 22.85 -28.15
CA PHE A 927 -38.54 23.41 -29.36
C PHE A 927 -38.33 22.30 -30.39
N ALA A 928 -39.00 22.40 -31.53
CA ALA A 928 -38.82 21.43 -32.61
C ALA A 928 -38.79 22.10 -33.99
N GLY A 929 -37.88 21.69 -34.86
CA GLY A 929 -37.76 22.27 -36.20
C GLY A 929 -36.42 22.01 -36.87
N CYS A 930 -36.32 22.39 -38.14
CA CYS A 930 -35.15 22.07 -38.98
C CYS A 930 -34.84 20.56 -39.06
N LEU A 931 -35.87 19.72 -39.01
CA LEU A 931 -35.73 18.25 -39.07
C LEU A 931 -35.78 17.79 -40.52
N THR A 932 -34.94 16.86 -40.93
CA THR A 932 -35.04 16.23 -42.25
C THR A 932 -35.63 14.84 -42.11
N VAL A 933 -36.89 14.65 -42.52
CA VAL A 933 -37.61 13.37 -42.47
C VAL A 933 -37.82 12.85 -43.89
N ALA A 934 -37.35 11.63 -44.18
CA ALA A 934 -37.41 11.01 -45.51
C ALA A 934 -36.89 11.94 -46.64
N GLY A 935 -35.86 12.74 -46.34
CA GLY A 935 -35.26 13.69 -47.29
C GLY A 935 -35.96 15.04 -47.42
N ARG A 936 -37.07 15.29 -46.70
CA ARG A 936 -37.77 16.58 -46.66
C ARG A 936 -37.46 17.33 -45.37
N VAL A 937 -37.11 18.61 -45.49
CA VAL A 937 -36.92 19.50 -44.32
C VAL A 937 -38.29 19.98 -43.82
N LEU A 938 -38.54 19.81 -42.52
CA LEU A 938 -39.74 20.24 -41.82
C LEU A 938 -39.46 21.55 -41.09
N THR A 939 -40.28 22.57 -41.34
CA THR A 939 -40.06 23.93 -40.81
C THR A 939 -41.30 24.58 -40.22
N THR A 940 -42.46 23.90 -40.25
CA THR A 940 -43.73 24.42 -39.75
C THR A 940 -44.39 23.46 -38.77
N ALA A 941 -45.20 23.96 -37.84
CA ALA A 941 -45.93 23.15 -36.87
C ALA A 941 -46.84 22.11 -37.53
N ALA A 942 -47.50 22.48 -38.64
CA ALA A 942 -48.37 21.55 -39.38
C ALA A 942 -47.59 20.40 -40.01
N GLU A 943 -46.38 20.65 -40.51
CA GLU A 943 -45.49 19.61 -41.03
C GLU A 943 -44.96 18.70 -39.92
N LEU A 944 -44.59 19.25 -38.76
CA LEU A 944 -44.15 18.48 -37.59
C LEU A 944 -45.27 17.56 -37.08
N ALA A 945 -46.49 18.07 -36.97
CA ALA A 945 -47.66 17.31 -36.52
C ALA A 945 -48.01 16.14 -37.45
N LEU A 946 -47.81 16.27 -38.77
CA LEU A 946 -47.99 15.17 -39.73
C LEU A 946 -47.03 14.01 -39.49
N HIS A 947 -45.93 14.25 -38.78
CA HIS A 947 -44.93 13.25 -38.41
C HIS A 947 -44.99 12.90 -36.91
N GLY A 948 -46.11 13.13 -36.24
CA GLY A 948 -46.32 12.73 -34.83
C GLY A 948 -45.65 13.63 -33.80
N ILE A 949 -44.99 14.72 -34.23
CA ILE A 949 -44.40 15.72 -33.34
C ILE A 949 -45.47 16.79 -33.09
N THR A 950 -46.31 16.54 -32.10
CA THR A 950 -47.36 17.47 -31.64
C THR A 950 -46.92 18.24 -30.40
N ASP A 951 -47.75 19.20 -29.96
CA ASP A 951 -47.53 19.92 -28.69
C ASP A 951 -46.23 20.72 -28.64
N VAL A 952 -45.72 21.08 -29.83
CA VAL A 952 -44.56 21.97 -30.01
C VAL A 952 -44.94 23.38 -29.60
N THR A 953 -44.26 23.93 -28.59
CA THR A 953 -44.48 25.30 -28.12
C THR A 953 -43.82 26.34 -29.03
N THR A 954 -42.66 26.01 -29.59
CA THR A 954 -41.87 26.90 -30.44
C THR A 954 -41.30 26.13 -31.63
N VAL A 955 -41.63 26.56 -32.84
CA VAL A 955 -41.09 25.97 -34.07
C VAL A 955 -39.74 26.60 -34.37
N ALA A 956 -38.67 25.79 -34.38
CA ALA A 956 -37.32 26.27 -34.63
C ALA A 956 -37.05 26.45 -36.14
N ALA A 957 -36.59 27.64 -36.53
CA ALA A 957 -36.13 27.90 -37.90
C ALA A 957 -34.69 27.42 -38.10
N CYS A 958 -34.36 26.91 -39.30
CA CYS A 958 -33.00 26.50 -39.62
C CYS A 958 -32.02 27.68 -39.54
N GLY A 959 -31.00 27.58 -38.69
CA GLY A 959 -29.95 28.59 -38.56
C GLY A 959 -30.30 29.78 -37.66
N GLU A 960 -31.47 29.78 -37.02
CA GLU A 960 -31.78 30.72 -35.94
C GLU A 960 -31.54 30.04 -34.59
N CYS A 961 -30.94 30.77 -33.65
CA CYS A 961 -30.66 30.25 -32.32
C CYS A 961 -31.32 31.12 -31.25
N THR A 962 -31.86 30.47 -30.24
CA THR A 962 -32.55 31.11 -29.13
C THR A 962 -31.93 30.69 -27.81
N ARG A 963 -32.05 31.55 -26.79
CA ARG A 963 -31.54 31.25 -25.45
C ARG A 963 -32.14 29.97 -24.88
N ASP A 964 -33.43 29.74 -25.11
CA ASP A 964 -34.16 28.63 -24.51
C ASP A 964 -34.13 27.35 -25.37
N GLY A 965 -33.81 27.45 -26.66
CA GLY A 965 -33.75 26.30 -27.56
C GLY A 965 -32.34 25.71 -27.72
N ASP A 966 -31.30 26.55 -27.70
CA ASP A 966 -29.93 26.16 -28.08
C ASP A 966 -28.95 26.14 -26.90
N CYS A 967 -29.37 26.71 -25.77
CA CYS A 967 -28.57 26.82 -24.56
C CYS A 967 -29.36 26.30 -23.36
N PHE A 968 -28.66 25.91 -22.30
CA PHE A 968 -29.28 25.66 -21.01
C PHE A 968 -29.69 27.00 -20.38
N ALA A 969 -30.97 27.36 -20.55
CA ALA A 969 -31.49 28.67 -20.22
C ALA A 969 -31.21 29.15 -18.77
N PRO A 970 -31.31 28.28 -17.72
CA PRO A 970 -31.03 28.68 -16.35
C PRO A 970 -29.63 29.27 -16.14
N LEU A 971 -28.63 28.75 -16.87
CA LEU A 971 -27.23 29.16 -16.74
C LEU A 971 -26.71 29.95 -17.95
N THR A 972 -27.60 30.50 -18.78
CA THR A 972 -27.24 31.32 -19.94
C THR A 972 -27.55 32.79 -19.70
N THR A 973 -26.56 33.67 -19.87
CA THR A 973 -26.73 35.13 -19.74
C THR A 973 -27.16 35.80 -21.05
N ALA A 974 -26.59 35.35 -22.18
CA ALA A 974 -26.88 35.89 -23.51
C ALA A 974 -26.56 34.87 -24.59
N VAL A 975 -27.16 35.02 -25.77
CA VAL A 975 -26.80 34.31 -26.99
C VAL A 975 -26.26 35.32 -27.99
N VAL A 976 -25.05 35.10 -28.50
CA VAL A 976 -24.39 35.97 -29.48
C VAL A 976 -23.83 35.11 -30.60
N ASP A 977 -24.26 35.36 -31.84
CA ASP A 977 -23.87 34.58 -33.02
C ASP A 977 -24.05 33.06 -32.81
N CYS A 978 -25.21 32.64 -32.27
CA CYS A 978 -25.52 31.25 -31.91
C CYS A 978 -24.60 30.60 -30.85
N ASN A 979 -23.78 31.40 -30.16
CA ASN A 979 -22.96 30.93 -29.03
C ASN A 979 -23.58 31.37 -27.70
N CYS A 980 -23.65 30.43 -26.77
CA CYS A 980 -24.17 30.65 -25.43
C CYS A 980 -23.10 31.31 -24.55
N ARG A 981 -23.44 32.42 -23.88
CA ARG A 981 -22.59 33.04 -22.85
C ARG A 981 -23.06 32.60 -21.48
N CYS A 982 -22.22 31.85 -20.77
CA CYS A 982 -22.62 31.21 -19.52
C CYS A 982 -22.61 32.16 -18.32
N ALA A 983 -23.54 31.95 -17.41
CA ALA A 983 -23.51 32.49 -16.06
C ALA A 983 -22.47 31.74 -15.20
N ALA A 984 -22.23 32.21 -13.99
CA ALA A 984 -21.42 31.44 -13.03
C ALA A 984 -22.04 30.05 -12.81
N GLY A 985 -21.21 29.01 -12.82
CA GLY A 985 -21.64 27.61 -12.75
C GLY A 985 -22.07 26.99 -14.08
N GLY A 986 -22.18 27.77 -15.17
CA GLY A 986 -22.45 27.22 -16.50
C GLY A 986 -21.16 26.82 -17.24
N HIS A 987 -21.17 25.64 -17.86
CA HIS A 987 -20.01 25.03 -18.51
C HIS A 987 -20.25 24.70 -19.99
N GLY A 988 -19.17 24.73 -20.78
CA GLY A 988 -19.17 24.32 -22.18
C GLY A 988 -19.82 25.30 -23.16
N ASP A 989 -20.10 24.80 -24.36
CA ASP A 989 -20.65 25.56 -25.49
C ASP A 989 -22.14 25.93 -25.33
N VAL A 990 -22.85 25.21 -24.47
CA VAL A 990 -24.29 25.39 -24.21
C VAL A 990 -24.63 25.68 -22.75
N CYS A 991 -23.63 25.98 -21.91
CA CYS A 991 -23.81 26.39 -20.51
C CYS A 991 -24.50 25.37 -19.59
N VAL A 992 -24.17 24.08 -19.74
CA VAL A 992 -24.67 23.02 -18.87
C VAL A 992 -24.19 23.17 -17.41
N PRO A 993 -24.90 22.59 -16.42
CA PRO A 993 -24.63 22.79 -14.99
C PRO A 993 -23.39 22.07 -14.43
N ALA A 994 -22.86 21.06 -15.13
CA ALA A 994 -21.66 20.33 -14.72
C ALA A 994 -20.54 20.43 -15.78
N PRO A 995 -19.25 20.47 -15.37
CA PRO A 995 -18.13 20.58 -16.28
C PRO A 995 -17.91 19.33 -17.13
N VAL A 996 -17.30 19.49 -18.30
CA VAL A 996 -16.75 18.37 -19.08
C VAL A 996 -15.38 18.01 -18.48
N PRO A 997 -15.09 16.74 -18.15
CA PRO A 997 -13.75 16.30 -17.72
C PRO A 997 -12.65 16.72 -18.68
N ALA A 998 -11.50 17.13 -18.13
CA ALA A 998 -10.32 17.52 -18.91
C ALA A 998 -9.67 16.30 -19.59
N GLY A 999 -10.13 15.95 -20.79
CA GLY A 999 -9.41 15.05 -21.71
C GLY A 999 -8.33 15.78 -22.52
N PRO A 1000 -7.28 15.09 -23.01
CA PRO A 1000 -6.26 15.72 -23.84
C PRO A 1000 -6.87 16.32 -25.13
N PRO A 1001 -6.42 17.51 -25.57
CA PRO A 1001 -6.89 18.11 -26.80
C PRO A 1001 -6.44 17.27 -28.03
N PRO A 1002 -7.20 17.28 -29.14
CA PRO A 1002 -6.85 16.56 -30.36
C PRO A 1002 -5.49 17.04 -30.92
N PRO A 1003 -4.70 16.17 -31.57
CA PRO A 1003 -3.28 16.43 -31.84
C PRO A 1003 -3.04 17.38 -33.03
N PRO A 1004 -2.10 18.33 -32.90
CA PRO A 1004 -1.23 18.78 -33.98
C PRO A 1004 0.27 18.52 -33.66
N LEU A 1005 1.05 18.12 -34.67
CA LEU A 1005 2.49 17.79 -34.55
C LEU A 1005 3.43 19.04 -34.47
N PRO A 1006 4.63 18.93 -33.87
CA PRO A 1006 5.42 20.04 -33.29
C PRO A 1006 6.64 20.50 -34.14
N PRO A 1007 7.36 21.58 -33.74
CA PRO A 1007 8.49 21.42 -32.80
C PRO A 1007 8.49 22.41 -31.61
N LEU A 1008 9.06 21.92 -30.49
CA LEU A 1008 9.15 22.53 -29.16
C LEU A 1008 10.42 23.42 -29.00
N PRO A 1009 10.36 24.54 -28.27
CA PRO A 1009 11.55 25.30 -27.83
C PRO A 1009 12.30 24.59 -26.66
N PRO A 1010 13.60 24.89 -26.45
CA PRO A 1010 14.41 24.23 -25.42
C PRO A 1010 14.07 24.70 -23.99
N PRO A 1011 14.29 23.86 -22.95
CA PRO A 1011 13.98 24.17 -21.56
C PRO A 1011 14.97 25.16 -20.92
N PRO A 1012 14.59 25.84 -19.81
CA PRO A 1012 15.35 26.94 -19.22
C PRO A 1012 16.57 26.47 -18.41
N VAL A 1013 17.62 27.28 -18.40
CA VAL A 1013 18.82 27.13 -17.55
C VAL A 1013 18.63 27.94 -16.25
N PRO A 1014 18.98 27.42 -15.06
CA PRO A 1014 18.80 28.13 -13.79
C PRO A 1014 19.82 29.30 -13.60
N PRO A 1015 19.47 30.31 -12.77
CA PRO A 1015 20.39 31.37 -12.36
C PRO A 1015 21.54 30.84 -11.50
N VAL A 1016 22.72 31.45 -11.60
CA VAL A 1016 23.93 31.08 -10.84
C VAL A 1016 23.66 31.19 -9.33
N GLY A 1017 23.80 30.07 -8.61
CA GLY A 1017 23.75 30.02 -7.13
C GLY A 1017 22.50 29.39 -6.52
N GLU A 1018 21.50 29.00 -7.32
CA GLU A 1018 20.31 28.30 -6.85
C GLU A 1018 20.42 26.78 -7.09
N CYS A 1019 19.84 25.98 -6.19
CA CYS A 1019 19.73 24.52 -6.34
C CYS A 1019 18.42 24.17 -7.03
N ILE A 1020 18.47 23.23 -7.97
CA ILE A 1020 17.26 22.60 -8.49
C ILE A 1020 16.73 21.69 -7.38
N SER A 1021 15.52 21.94 -6.89
CA SER A 1021 14.88 21.13 -5.86
C SER A 1021 13.47 20.69 -6.23
N ASP A 1022 13.00 19.64 -5.56
CA ASP A 1022 11.59 19.21 -5.53
C ASP A 1022 11.00 18.91 -6.93
N MET A 1023 11.82 18.28 -7.79
CA MET A 1023 11.45 17.88 -9.15
C MET A 1023 11.77 16.40 -9.40
N VAL A 1024 11.00 15.78 -10.30
CA VAL A 1024 11.25 14.43 -10.81
C VAL A 1024 11.65 14.52 -12.28
N TYR A 1025 12.81 13.99 -12.64
CA TYR A 1025 13.29 14.00 -14.03
C TYR A 1025 12.78 12.76 -14.78
N PRO A 1026 12.29 12.91 -16.04
CA PRO A 1026 11.89 11.78 -16.88
C PRO A 1026 13.11 10.94 -17.30
N GLU A 1027 12.89 9.69 -17.75
CA GLU A 1027 13.95 8.75 -18.17
C GLU A 1027 14.74 9.23 -19.41
N VAL A 1028 15.67 10.17 -19.22
CA VAL A 1028 16.46 10.80 -20.29
C VAL A 1028 17.95 10.76 -19.95
N ALA A 1029 18.78 10.40 -20.94
CA ALA A 1029 20.23 10.59 -20.86
C ALA A 1029 20.57 12.06 -21.12
N GLN A 1030 21.09 12.76 -20.10
CA GLN A 1030 21.43 14.18 -20.17
C GLN A 1030 22.87 14.43 -19.71
N SER A 1031 23.50 15.42 -20.32
CA SER A 1031 24.83 15.89 -19.93
C SER A 1031 24.76 17.32 -19.43
N VAL A 1032 25.40 17.59 -18.29
CA VAL A 1032 25.35 18.87 -17.58
C VAL A 1032 26.76 19.34 -17.23
N GLY A 1033 26.90 20.63 -16.92
CA GLY A 1033 28.18 21.24 -16.54
C GLY A 1033 28.87 22.07 -17.64
N SER A 1034 28.37 22.07 -18.87
CA SER A 1034 28.98 22.86 -19.96
C SER A 1034 28.92 24.36 -19.69
N GLY A 1035 30.07 25.01 -19.56
CA GLY A 1035 30.22 26.44 -19.27
C GLY A 1035 29.84 26.85 -17.84
N LEU A 1036 29.58 25.90 -16.94
CA LEU A 1036 29.14 26.17 -15.56
C LEU A 1036 30.31 26.11 -14.57
N SER A 1037 30.31 27.00 -13.59
CA SER A 1037 31.16 26.95 -12.39
C SER A 1037 30.42 26.42 -11.14
N TRP A 1038 29.12 26.14 -11.28
CA TRP A 1038 28.24 25.71 -10.19
C TRP A 1038 27.14 24.78 -10.71
N LEU A 1039 26.86 23.69 -9.98
CA LEU A 1039 25.75 22.77 -10.23
C LEU A 1039 25.22 22.28 -8.88
N CYS A 1040 23.91 22.41 -8.62
CA CYS A 1040 23.32 21.94 -7.37
C CYS A 1040 21.94 21.31 -7.61
N TYR A 1041 21.78 20.08 -7.14
CA TYR A 1041 20.52 19.34 -7.05
C TYR A 1041 20.25 18.99 -5.60
N ARG A 1042 19.03 19.28 -5.11
CA ARG A 1042 18.61 18.98 -3.74
C ARG A 1042 17.24 18.31 -3.73
N ASN A 1043 17.06 17.16 -3.08
CA ASN A 1043 15.76 16.46 -3.01
C ASN A 1043 15.14 16.17 -4.39
N VAL A 1044 15.97 15.86 -5.39
CA VAL A 1044 15.53 15.57 -6.75
C VAL A 1044 15.51 14.07 -6.99
N THR A 1045 14.53 13.56 -7.73
CA THR A 1045 14.42 12.13 -8.03
C THR A 1045 14.76 11.85 -9.50
N PHE A 1046 15.74 10.96 -9.72
CA PHE A 1046 16.18 10.42 -10.99
C PHE A 1046 15.82 8.92 -11.06
N SER A 1047 14.90 8.55 -11.94
CA SER A 1047 14.33 7.19 -12.03
C SER A 1047 14.50 6.65 -13.44
N GLY A 1048 14.83 5.36 -13.59
CA GLY A 1048 14.71 4.61 -14.85
C GLY A 1048 16.01 4.15 -15.49
N GLY A 1049 15.96 3.04 -16.24
CA GLY A 1049 17.15 2.42 -16.84
C GLY A 1049 17.77 3.24 -17.99
N GLY A 1050 16.99 4.13 -18.60
CA GLY A 1050 17.48 5.12 -19.57
C GLY A 1050 17.97 6.44 -18.95
N MET A 1051 17.72 6.65 -17.64
CA MET A 1051 18.11 7.87 -16.93
C MET A 1051 19.60 7.86 -16.64
N SER A 1052 20.33 8.77 -17.27
CA SER A 1052 21.76 8.96 -17.02
C SER A 1052 22.07 10.44 -16.95
N LEU A 1053 22.51 10.91 -15.78
CA LEU A 1053 22.99 12.28 -15.62
C LEU A 1053 24.52 12.25 -15.67
N THR A 1054 25.08 12.79 -16.75
CA THR A 1054 26.52 12.89 -16.94
C THR A 1054 27.01 14.30 -16.60
N VAL A 1055 27.78 14.43 -15.53
CA VAL A 1055 28.50 15.67 -15.20
C VAL A 1055 29.80 15.70 -16.02
N LEU A 1056 29.86 16.57 -17.03
CA LEU A 1056 31.01 16.74 -17.91
C LEU A 1056 32.02 17.72 -17.31
N VAL A 1057 32.93 17.22 -16.47
CA VAL A 1057 33.94 18.06 -15.78
C VAL A 1057 34.81 18.82 -16.78
N GLY A 1058 35.17 18.20 -17.90
CA GLY A 1058 35.99 18.85 -18.95
C GLY A 1058 35.31 20.03 -19.65
N ALA A 1059 33.98 20.16 -19.54
CA ALA A 1059 33.22 21.26 -20.13
C ALA A 1059 32.93 22.38 -19.11
N MET A 1060 33.26 22.20 -17.82
CA MET A 1060 33.13 23.22 -16.79
C MET A 1060 34.23 24.28 -16.90
N THR A 1061 33.96 25.51 -16.43
CA THR A 1061 34.88 26.65 -16.53
C THR A 1061 34.90 27.46 -15.23
N GLY A 1062 36.06 28.01 -14.84
CA GLY A 1062 36.20 28.94 -13.71
C GLY A 1062 37.35 28.60 -12.75
N ASP A 1063 37.75 29.55 -11.90
CA ASP A 1063 38.85 29.34 -10.93
C ASP A 1063 38.51 28.27 -9.87
N PHE A 1064 37.22 28.15 -9.52
CA PHE A 1064 36.67 27.13 -8.63
C PHE A 1064 35.31 26.65 -9.18
N ALA A 1065 35.10 25.34 -9.23
CA ALA A 1065 33.82 24.75 -9.60
C ALA A 1065 33.24 23.90 -8.45
N ASN A 1066 31.94 24.03 -8.19
CA ASN A 1066 31.24 23.23 -7.18
C ASN A 1066 30.05 22.48 -7.76
N VAL A 1067 29.98 21.18 -7.49
CA VAL A 1067 28.90 20.28 -7.87
C VAL A 1067 28.32 19.67 -6.61
N THR A 1068 27.01 19.73 -6.40
CA THR A 1068 26.36 19.22 -5.19
C THR A 1068 25.09 18.43 -5.54
N PHE A 1069 24.99 17.22 -4.99
CA PHE A 1069 23.80 16.38 -4.97
C PHE A 1069 23.47 16.08 -3.51
N ASP A 1070 22.38 16.64 -3.01
CA ASP A 1070 22.02 16.66 -1.59
C ASP A 1070 20.61 16.09 -1.39
N GLY A 1071 20.46 14.94 -0.73
CA GLY A 1071 19.12 14.36 -0.52
C GLY A 1071 18.41 13.83 -1.77
N CYS A 1072 19.11 13.64 -2.90
CA CYS A 1072 18.49 13.17 -4.14
C CYS A 1072 18.26 11.64 -4.14
N THR A 1073 17.27 11.18 -4.88
CA THR A 1073 16.95 9.75 -5.01
C THR A 1073 17.27 9.28 -6.44
N TRP A 1074 18.08 8.23 -6.56
CA TRP A 1074 18.44 7.59 -7.81
C TRP A 1074 17.86 6.17 -7.80
N ARG A 1075 17.01 5.81 -8.75
CA ARG A 1075 16.40 4.46 -8.73
C ARG A 1075 16.14 3.85 -10.10
N ASP A 1076 15.79 2.57 -10.12
CA ASP A 1076 15.33 1.82 -11.30
C ASP A 1076 16.32 1.72 -12.47
N GLY A 1077 17.62 1.71 -12.20
CA GLY A 1077 18.68 1.64 -13.22
C GLY A 1077 19.31 2.99 -13.55
N ALA A 1078 18.91 4.07 -12.86
CA ALA A 1078 19.44 5.41 -13.07
C ALA A 1078 20.95 5.47 -12.78
N VAL A 1079 21.67 6.27 -13.57
CA VAL A 1079 23.13 6.41 -13.47
C VAL A 1079 23.51 7.87 -13.22
N LEU A 1080 24.24 8.13 -12.12
CA LEU A 1080 25.00 9.37 -11.93
C LEU A 1080 26.43 9.14 -12.42
N LEU A 1081 26.78 9.74 -13.56
CA LEU A 1081 28.12 9.63 -14.15
C LEU A 1081 28.91 10.93 -13.91
N LEU A 1082 30.01 10.84 -13.16
CA LEU A 1082 30.96 11.94 -12.99
C LEU A 1082 32.13 11.72 -13.97
N LEU A 1083 32.15 12.44 -15.09
CA LEU A 1083 33.14 12.24 -16.14
C LEU A 1083 34.29 13.26 -16.03
N GLY A 1084 35.43 12.81 -15.52
CA GLY A 1084 36.66 13.59 -15.35
C GLY A 1084 37.41 13.85 -16.67
N ASN A 1085 38.08 15.00 -16.76
CA ASN A 1085 39.03 15.33 -17.83
C ASN A 1085 40.27 16.06 -17.24
N ALA A 1086 41.47 15.51 -17.48
CA ALA A 1086 42.73 16.03 -16.95
C ALA A 1086 43.06 17.46 -17.41
N TYR A 1087 42.51 17.88 -18.56
CA TYR A 1087 42.74 19.19 -19.18
C TYR A 1087 41.58 20.18 -18.95
N ALA A 1088 40.70 19.89 -17.98
CA ALA A 1088 39.61 20.79 -17.64
C ALA A 1088 40.14 22.19 -17.30
N ALA A 1089 39.48 23.24 -17.80
CA ALA A 1089 39.87 24.64 -17.58
C ALA A 1089 39.55 25.16 -16.16
N VAL A 1090 39.32 24.26 -15.21
CA VAL A 1090 38.92 24.55 -13.83
C VAL A 1090 40.14 24.55 -12.91
N GLY A 1091 40.29 25.59 -12.07
CA GLY A 1091 41.42 25.72 -11.16
C GLY A 1091 41.39 24.77 -9.95
N SER A 1092 40.23 24.62 -9.31
CA SER A 1092 39.95 23.62 -8.27
C SER A 1092 38.48 23.17 -8.32
N LEU A 1093 38.24 21.89 -7.99
CA LEU A 1093 36.93 21.26 -8.19
C LEU A 1093 36.43 20.63 -6.89
N LYS A 1094 35.18 20.90 -6.51
CA LYS A 1094 34.51 20.24 -5.38
C LYS A 1094 33.26 19.53 -5.88
N ILE A 1095 33.14 18.24 -5.61
CA ILE A 1095 31.95 17.44 -5.90
C ILE A 1095 31.45 16.87 -4.57
N VAL A 1096 30.19 17.10 -4.23
CA VAL A 1096 29.56 16.57 -3.03
C VAL A 1096 28.32 15.77 -3.42
N VAL A 1097 28.28 14.50 -3.04
CA VAL A 1097 27.14 13.60 -3.16
C VAL A 1097 26.77 13.19 -1.76
N THR A 1098 25.80 13.85 -1.14
CA THR A 1098 25.47 13.65 0.27
C THR A 1098 23.98 13.37 0.51
N GLY A 1099 23.64 12.49 1.45
CA GLY A 1099 22.24 12.24 1.82
C GLY A 1099 21.38 11.56 0.74
N ASN A 1100 21.98 11.05 -0.34
CA ASN A 1100 21.24 10.51 -1.49
C ASN A 1100 20.87 9.04 -1.28
N THR A 1101 19.78 8.61 -1.90
CA THR A 1101 19.33 7.21 -1.86
C THR A 1101 19.44 6.60 -3.25
N PHE A 1102 20.25 5.56 -3.43
CA PHE A 1102 20.45 4.80 -4.68
C PHE A 1102 19.78 3.43 -4.57
N ILE A 1103 18.75 3.13 -5.37
CA ILE A 1103 17.99 1.86 -5.35
C ILE A 1103 18.03 1.22 -6.73
N ASP A 1104 18.78 0.13 -6.91
CA ASP A 1104 19.13 -0.41 -8.24
C ASP A 1104 19.69 0.68 -9.18
N ALA A 1105 20.43 1.64 -8.62
CA ALA A 1105 21.02 2.76 -9.33
C ALA A 1105 22.54 2.81 -9.14
N LEU A 1106 23.24 3.46 -10.07
CA LEU A 1106 24.70 3.41 -10.15
C LEU A 1106 25.31 4.80 -10.02
N LEU A 1107 26.20 4.97 -9.04
CA LEU A 1107 27.13 6.10 -9.01
C LEU A 1107 28.43 5.70 -9.72
N SER A 1108 28.84 6.44 -10.74
CA SER A 1108 30.02 6.11 -11.55
C SER A 1108 30.94 7.30 -11.76
N PRO A 1109 31.98 7.46 -10.93
CA PRO A 1109 33.10 8.35 -11.23
C PRO A 1109 34.04 7.71 -12.28
N VAL A 1110 34.30 8.39 -13.39
CA VAL A 1110 35.05 7.87 -14.53
C VAL A 1110 36.06 8.89 -15.05
N GLY A 1111 37.31 8.46 -15.30
CA GLY A 1111 38.35 9.27 -15.95
C GLY A 1111 39.28 10.02 -15.00
N VAL A 1112 40.17 10.84 -15.59
CA VAL A 1112 41.21 11.59 -14.88
C VAL A 1112 40.66 12.96 -14.49
N PHE A 1113 40.66 13.28 -13.18
CA PHE A 1113 40.20 14.57 -12.68
C PHE A 1113 41.36 15.58 -12.60
N PRO A 1114 41.09 16.89 -12.76
CA PRO A 1114 42.12 17.93 -12.66
C PRO A 1114 42.74 17.99 -11.25
N PRO A 1115 43.96 18.55 -11.09
CA PRO A 1115 44.58 18.79 -9.78
C PRO A 1115 43.66 19.55 -8.82
N ARG A 1116 43.84 19.37 -7.50
CA ARG A 1116 43.01 20.00 -6.45
C ARG A 1116 41.51 19.69 -6.57
N THR A 1117 41.17 18.44 -6.88
CA THR A 1117 39.79 17.94 -6.88
C THR A 1117 39.44 17.32 -5.52
N ASN A 1118 38.31 17.70 -4.93
CA ASN A 1118 37.75 17.07 -3.74
C ASN A 1118 36.37 16.47 -4.04
N ILE A 1119 36.27 15.14 -4.06
CA ILE A 1119 35.01 14.41 -4.23
C ILE A 1119 34.60 13.86 -2.86
N THR A 1120 33.46 14.29 -2.34
CA THR A 1120 32.88 13.81 -1.09
C THR A 1120 31.60 13.06 -1.38
N ILE A 1121 31.52 11.79 -0.99
CA ILE A 1121 30.34 10.94 -1.07
C ILE A 1121 30.00 10.54 0.38
N SER A 1122 28.95 11.11 0.96
CA SER A 1122 28.66 10.97 2.41
C SER A 1122 27.19 10.74 2.75
N GLY A 1123 26.86 9.84 3.67
CA GLY A 1123 25.47 9.69 4.14
C GLY A 1123 24.51 9.20 3.06
N ASN A 1124 25.00 8.45 2.07
CA ASN A 1124 24.16 7.94 0.99
C ASN A 1124 23.79 6.48 1.25
N ARG A 1125 22.55 6.10 0.96
CA ARG A 1125 22.06 4.73 1.10
C ARG A 1125 22.07 4.05 -0.26
N PHE A 1126 22.70 2.88 -0.39
CA PHE A 1126 22.65 2.09 -1.62
C PHE A 1126 21.99 0.74 -1.37
N THR A 1127 20.99 0.42 -2.18
CA THR A 1127 20.32 -0.87 -2.22
C THR A 1127 20.42 -1.38 -3.65
N VAL A 1128 21.16 -2.47 -3.90
CA VAL A 1128 21.31 -3.01 -5.26
C VAL A 1128 20.94 -4.48 -5.27
N THR A 1129 19.84 -4.79 -5.94
CA THR A 1129 19.23 -6.12 -6.03
C THR A 1129 19.38 -6.75 -7.41
N ARG A 1130 19.69 -5.95 -8.44
CA ARG A 1130 19.92 -6.40 -9.81
C ARG A 1130 21.15 -5.77 -10.46
N LEU A 1131 21.61 -6.38 -11.56
CA LEU A 1131 22.70 -5.83 -12.38
C LEU A 1131 22.19 -4.57 -13.09
N ILE A 1132 22.98 -3.50 -13.08
CA ILE A 1132 22.70 -2.26 -13.83
C ILE A 1132 23.60 -2.27 -15.08
N PRO A 1133 23.09 -2.71 -16.25
CA PRO A 1133 23.92 -2.87 -17.44
C PRO A 1133 24.32 -1.50 -18.00
N ARG A 1134 25.63 -1.29 -18.22
CA ARG A 1134 26.16 -0.11 -18.91
C ARG A 1134 27.12 -0.51 -20.01
N SER A 1135 26.88 -0.05 -21.23
CA SER A 1135 27.77 -0.26 -22.38
C SER A 1135 29.17 0.33 -22.09
N GLY A 1136 30.22 -0.48 -22.24
CA GLY A 1136 31.61 -0.08 -21.99
C GLY A 1136 32.14 -0.37 -20.58
N LEU A 1137 31.29 -0.90 -19.68
CA LEU A 1137 31.68 -1.47 -18.38
C LEU A 1137 31.27 -2.95 -18.41
N GLY A 1138 32.23 -3.87 -18.39
CA GLY A 1138 31.96 -5.32 -18.34
C GLY A 1138 31.47 -5.78 -16.97
N LEU A 1139 30.32 -5.27 -16.52
CA LEU A 1139 29.75 -5.60 -15.21
C LEU A 1139 29.20 -7.03 -15.24
N MET A 1140 29.81 -7.95 -14.49
CA MET A 1140 29.37 -9.34 -14.32
C MET A 1140 28.50 -9.54 -13.06
N GLY A 1141 28.31 -8.51 -12.23
CA GLY A 1141 27.54 -8.56 -10.98
C GLY A 1141 27.00 -7.19 -10.51
N PRO A 1142 26.01 -7.16 -9.59
CA PRO A 1142 25.42 -5.93 -9.06
C PRO A 1142 26.47 -5.06 -8.33
N SER A 1143 26.46 -3.74 -8.54
CA SER A 1143 27.44 -2.81 -7.94
C SER A 1143 26.80 -1.47 -7.61
N CYS A 1144 27.10 -0.95 -6.41
CA CYS A 1144 26.56 0.34 -5.91
C CYS A 1144 27.35 1.54 -6.46
N VAL A 1145 28.68 1.38 -6.57
CA VAL A 1145 29.60 2.37 -7.14
C VAL A 1145 30.50 1.67 -8.15
N ALA A 1146 30.53 2.14 -9.40
CA ALA A 1146 31.41 1.61 -10.44
C ALA A 1146 32.39 2.67 -10.93
N MET A 1147 33.66 2.50 -10.59
CA MET A 1147 34.73 3.38 -11.02
C MET A 1147 35.43 2.78 -12.24
N ASN A 1148 35.73 3.60 -13.25
CA ASN A 1148 36.51 3.18 -14.42
C ASN A 1148 37.59 4.22 -14.73
N GLY A 1149 38.85 3.84 -14.55
CA GLY A 1149 40.00 4.73 -14.78
C GLY A 1149 39.98 6.02 -13.93
N LEU A 1150 39.45 5.96 -12.71
CA LEU A 1150 39.43 7.11 -11.79
C LEU A 1150 40.88 7.46 -11.39
N ALA A 1151 41.36 8.62 -11.83
CA ALA A 1151 42.67 9.13 -11.44
C ALA A 1151 42.53 10.51 -10.79
N ILE A 1152 42.99 10.62 -9.56
CA ILE A 1152 43.11 11.87 -8.80
C ILE A 1152 44.60 12.13 -8.52
N SER A 1153 45.05 13.38 -8.68
CA SER A 1153 46.46 13.74 -8.52
C SER A 1153 46.63 15.12 -7.89
N ASN A 1154 47.83 15.43 -7.39
CA ASN A 1154 48.26 16.77 -6.97
C ASN A 1154 47.28 17.48 -6.00
N ASN A 1155 47.28 17.07 -4.72
CA ASN A 1155 46.43 17.61 -3.64
C ASN A 1155 44.92 17.41 -3.87
N SER A 1156 44.54 16.25 -4.39
CA SER A 1156 43.15 15.84 -4.58
C SER A 1156 42.76 14.80 -3.53
N ALA A 1157 41.48 14.76 -3.15
CA ALA A 1157 40.95 13.81 -2.17
C ALA A 1157 39.61 13.22 -2.65
N VAL A 1158 39.41 11.94 -2.40
CA VAL A 1158 38.11 11.27 -2.53
C VAL A 1158 37.73 10.74 -1.16
N VAL A 1159 36.53 11.09 -0.70
CA VAL A 1159 36.06 10.84 0.66
C VAL A 1159 34.75 10.08 0.59
N LEU A 1160 34.72 8.87 1.15
CA LEU A 1160 33.52 8.02 1.28
C LEU A 1160 33.19 7.84 2.77
N ARG A 1161 31.98 8.21 3.20
CA ARG A 1161 31.56 8.25 4.63
C ARG A 1161 30.09 7.82 4.80
N TRP A 1162 29.76 7.06 5.86
CA TRP A 1162 28.37 6.79 6.28
C TRP A 1162 27.50 6.23 5.13
N CYS A 1163 27.97 5.16 4.48
CA CYS A 1163 27.22 4.51 3.40
C CYS A 1163 26.69 3.15 3.86
N ASP A 1164 25.38 2.96 3.82
CA ASP A 1164 24.73 1.67 4.04
C ASP A 1164 24.58 0.95 2.70
N LEU A 1165 25.19 -0.23 2.55
CA LEU A 1165 25.19 -1.02 1.31
C LEU A 1165 24.44 -2.34 1.56
N PHE A 1166 23.27 -2.53 0.94
CA PHE A 1166 22.50 -3.78 1.02
C PHE A 1166 22.42 -4.44 -0.37
N GLY A 1167 23.04 -5.61 -0.51
CA GLY A 1167 23.01 -6.42 -1.72
C GLY A 1167 22.20 -7.70 -1.51
N GLY A 1168 21.15 -7.92 -2.29
CA GLY A 1168 20.37 -9.16 -2.27
C GLY A 1168 20.37 -9.84 -3.64
N ARG A 1169 20.34 -11.18 -3.69
CA ARG A 1169 19.82 -11.89 -4.86
C ARG A 1169 19.06 -13.16 -4.49
N ARG A 1170 18.00 -13.40 -5.26
CA ARG A 1170 17.35 -14.70 -5.47
C ARG A 1170 18.24 -15.58 -6.36
N GLY A 1171 18.28 -16.87 -6.01
CA GLY A 1171 18.41 -18.07 -6.84
C GLY A 1171 19.31 -18.01 -8.07
#